data_AF-A0A9P8VK13-F1
#
_entry.id   AF-A0A9P8VK13-F1
#
_cell.length_a   1.000
_cell.length_b   1.000
_cell.length_c   1.000
_cell.angle_alpha   90.00
_cell.angle_beta   90.00
_cell.angle_gamma   90.00
#
_symmetry.space_group_name_H-M   'P 1'
#
loop_
_entity.id
_entity.type
_entity.pdbx_description
1 polymer ?
#
loop_
_entity_poly.entity_id
_entity_poly.type
_entity_poly.pdbx_seq_one_letter_code
_entity_poly.pdbx_strand_id
1 'polypeptide(L)'
;MPRTFRIAVLECDTVIDTIKATRGLYGDIFRDLITRGVTSIKDTDANFEVSSWDVVKGIFPAADDFDGLLLSGSRHTAFENDPWILKLVEYLQDIFKSTEKPVVGICFGHQIIARALGAKVGVSPGGWEISVENINLNGEGQKLLGVPSLNLHQMHRDAVLEVPKDCISIGSSPRCSIQGLYRPGKILTVQAHPEFDGFIMTNILNFRRGVVFDEDMYKEGMSRAEDSHDGVIECFSPSTREIIFKHDGVSVDEARVLVDRSHEAFKTYRKTSLAERKAIMTKALDYLTSQEDVLAKELTSQMGRPISAAASELRTMRKRAEYFLETAEEALSNIPGKVEDGFERWVSRVPIGPVFISSAWNFPWLITINTLAPALLAGDTVLLKPSPQTPLVGDRLKEAFDHAGLPKDVLQILHLGGRHELQAVVQFPKIRQVCFTGSTGGGLAIRRATADRVVPVNLELGGNDPAYVRADADIAWTAGNIVDGAIFNSGQSCCGLERVYVHESIHDEFVAALQKELASYTLGDPFDKSTNVGPVVSPRAAQEIEAQVTDALNKGAVDATPPNASFASPPNTGTYVAPRLLINVNHDMQVMRDETFGPLLPVMKVRDDAEAVELMNDSNFGLTASIWTKDVDVARGLQDEVEAGTVFINRCDFPSPDLSWIGWKDSGLGSTLGPRGFDGFTTLKSHHIRLKQG
;
A
#
# COMPACT_ATOMS: atom_id res chain seq x y z
N MET A 1 37.80 22.61 -7.10
CA MET A 1 36.60 22.68 -7.96
C MET A 1 35.96 21.30 -7.93
N PRO A 2 34.63 21.21 -7.77
CA PRO A 2 33.95 19.92 -7.83
C PRO A 2 34.26 19.23 -9.17
N ARG A 3 34.60 17.94 -9.13
CA ARG A 3 34.91 17.17 -10.35
C ARG A 3 33.61 16.85 -11.06
N THR A 4 33.50 17.18 -12.35
CA THR A 4 32.37 16.76 -13.17
C THR A 4 32.62 15.36 -13.73
N PHE A 5 31.69 14.44 -13.49
CA PHE A 5 31.64 13.11 -14.10
C PHE A 5 30.64 13.13 -15.26
N ARG A 6 31.11 12.78 -16.45
CA ARG A 6 30.31 12.75 -17.67
C ARG A 6 29.79 11.34 -17.91
N ILE A 7 28.48 11.16 -18.00
CA ILE A 7 27.87 9.87 -18.29
C ILE A 7 27.26 9.93 -19.68
N ALA A 8 27.70 9.05 -20.57
CA ALA A 8 27.13 8.92 -21.91
C ALA A 8 26.09 7.78 -21.92
N VAL A 9 24.84 8.12 -22.26
CA VAL A 9 23.75 7.17 -22.49
C VAL A 9 23.72 6.84 -23.97
N LEU A 10 23.97 5.57 -24.30
CA LEU A 10 23.84 5.02 -25.65
C LEU A 10 22.40 4.56 -25.85
N GLU A 11 21.64 5.33 -26.65
CA GLU A 11 20.25 5.05 -26.97
C GLU A 11 20.17 3.98 -28.05
N CYS A 12 19.87 2.74 -27.64
CA CYS A 12 19.83 1.56 -28.50
C CYS A 12 18.46 1.36 -29.17
N ASP A 13 17.49 2.24 -28.91
CA ASP A 13 16.15 2.24 -29.52
C ASP A 13 15.44 3.57 -29.27
N THR A 14 14.28 3.74 -29.90
CA THR A 14 13.35 4.85 -29.63
C THR A 14 12.12 4.33 -28.88
N VAL A 15 11.71 5.04 -27.83
CA VAL A 15 10.44 4.80 -27.13
C VAL A 15 9.24 5.00 -28.06
N ILE A 16 8.17 4.23 -27.85
CA ILE A 16 6.92 4.38 -28.59
C ILE A 16 6.33 5.79 -28.42
N ASP A 17 5.63 6.30 -29.45
CA ASP A 17 5.20 7.70 -29.52
C ASP A 17 4.38 8.15 -28.30
N THR A 18 3.50 7.29 -27.78
CA THR A 18 2.72 7.58 -26.56
C THR A 18 3.61 7.84 -25.35
N ILE A 19 4.64 7.02 -25.15
CA ILE A 19 5.60 7.20 -24.05
C ILE A 19 6.47 8.42 -24.31
N LYS A 20 6.94 8.59 -25.55
CA LYS A 20 7.78 9.73 -25.95
C LYS A 20 7.10 11.07 -25.68
N ALA A 21 5.80 11.17 -25.95
CA ALA A 21 5.01 12.37 -25.70
C ALA A 21 4.94 12.74 -24.21
N THR A 22 5.03 11.76 -23.30
CA THR A 22 4.87 11.97 -21.86
C THR A 22 6.20 11.98 -21.10
N ARG A 23 7.18 11.17 -21.51
CA ARG A 23 8.42 10.88 -20.76
C ARG A 23 9.71 11.28 -21.51
N GLY A 24 9.62 11.75 -22.75
CA GLY A 24 10.80 12.06 -23.57
C GLY A 24 11.47 10.80 -24.12
N LEU A 25 12.75 10.88 -24.53
CA LEU A 25 13.53 9.74 -25.01
C LEU A 25 14.15 8.95 -23.85
N TYR A 26 14.75 7.78 -24.14
CA TYR A 26 15.44 6.99 -23.10
C TYR A 26 16.52 7.79 -22.38
N GLY A 27 17.25 8.65 -23.11
CA GLY A 27 18.25 9.53 -22.53
C GLY A 27 17.66 10.54 -21.53
N ASP A 28 16.42 10.99 -21.71
CA ASP A 28 15.74 11.86 -20.75
C ASP A 28 15.36 11.08 -19.48
N ILE A 29 14.85 9.86 -19.65
CA ILE A 29 14.46 8.97 -18.53
C ILE A 29 15.70 8.58 -17.71
N PHE A 30 16.79 8.16 -18.37
CA PHE A 30 18.02 7.78 -17.67
C PHE A 30 18.73 8.99 -17.07
N ARG A 31 18.66 10.18 -17.69
CA ARG A 31 19.15 11.41 -17.06
C ARG A 31 18.46 11.65 -15.72
N ASP A 32 17.14 11.50 -15.67
CA ASP A 32 16.37 11.64 -14.42
C ASP A 32 16.78 10.58 -13.38
N LEU A 33 16.78 9.29 -13.76
CA LEU A 33 17.19 8.19 -12.88
C LEU A 33 18.60 8.37 -12.31
N ILE A 34 19.57 8.73 -13.16
CA ILE A 34 20.96 8.98 -12.75
C ILE A 34 21.03 10.19 -11.82
N THR A 35 20.34 11.28 -12.15
CA THR A 35 20.34 12.50 -11.31
C THR A 35 19.78 12.19 -9.93
N ARG A 36 18.71 11.40 -9.85
CA ARG A 36 18.14 10.92 -8.58
C ARG A 36 19.11 10.06 -7.81
N GLY A 37 19.68 9.04 -8.46
CA GLY A 37 20.68 8.14 -7.86
C GLY A 37 21.88 8.90 -7.30
N VAL A 38 22.43 9.84 -8.07
CA VAL A 38 23.54 10.71 -7.64
C VAL A 38 23.18 11.53 -6.42
N THR A 39 21.99 12.15 -6.40
CA THR A 39 21.53 13.00 -5.30
C THR A 39 21.42 12.22 -3.99
N SER A 40 21.16 10.92 -4.05
CA SER A 40 21.09 10.03 -2.88
C SER A 40 22.46 9.69 -2.25
N ILE A 41 23.58 9.88 -2.97
CA ILE A 41 24.92 9.57 -2.48
C ILE A 41 25.42 10.72 -1.59
N LYS A 42 25.55 10.48 -0.28
CA LYS A 42 26.11 11.45 0.68
C LYS A 42 27.62 11.66 0.47
N ASP A 43 28.11 12.85 0.78
CA ASP A 43 29.53 13.25 0.78
C ASP A 43 30.24 13.22 -0.59
N THR A 44 29.62 13.76 -1.64
CA THR A 44 30.31 13.99 -2.92
C THR A 44 30.28 15.45 -3.32
N ASP A 45 31.47 16.07 -3.47
CA ASP A 45 31.67 17.35 -4.17
C ASP A 45 31.74 17.11 -5.70
N ALA A 46 30.92 16.21 -6.24
CA ALA A 46 30.96 15.80 -7.64
C ALA A 46 29.74 16.31 -8.42
N ASN A 47 29.97 16.93 -9.57
CA ASN A 47 28.92 17.27 -10.52
C ASN A 47 28.74 16.12 -11.50
N PHE A 48 27.54 15.93 -12.04
CA PHE A 48 27.28 14.93 -13.06
C PHE A 48 26.66 15.58 -14.29
N GLU A 49 27.16 15.18 -15.46
CA GLU A 49 26.64 15.62 -16.75
C GLU A 49 26.22 14.40 -17.56
N VAL A 50 24.97 14.37 -18.00
CA VAL A 50 24.45 13.25 -18.81
C VAL A 50 24.29 13.69 -20.26
N SER A 51 24.83 12.91 -21.20
CA SER A 51 24.69 13.10 -22.65
C SER A 51 24.03 11.88 -23.27
N SER A 52 23.31 12.05 -24.37
CA SER A 52 22.60 10.97 -25.07
C SER A 52 23.13 10.81 -26.49
N TRP A 53 23.35 9.58 -26.92
CA TRP A 53 23.98 9.24 -28.19
C TRP A 53 23.17 8.16 -28.92
N ASP A 54 22.61 8.50 -30.07
CA ASP A 54 21.81 7.60 -30.91
C ASP A 54 22.73 6.64 -31.70
N VAL A 55 23.00 5.49 -31.09
CA VAL A 55 23.89 4.48 -31.68
C VAL A 55 23.24 3.71 -32.83
N VAL A 56 21.90 3.73 -32.92
CA VAL A 56 21.17 3.16 -34.07
C VAL A 56 21.49 3.96 -35.34
N LYS A 57 21.65 5.29 -35.22
CA LYS A 57 22.14 6.16 -36.29
C LYS A 57 23.67 6.14 -36.49
N GLY A 58 24.38 5.31 -35.73
CA GLY A 58 25.84 5.19 -35.80
C GLY A 58 26.59 6.37 -35.16
N ILE A 59 25.96 7.08 -34.23
CA ILE A 59 26.56 8.20 -33.51
C ILE A 59 27.10 7.67 -32.17
N PHE A 60 28.41 7.71 -31.98
CA PHE A 60 29.09 7.21 -30.78
C PHE A 60 29.95 8.29 -30.15
N PRO A 61 30.02 8.38 -28.81
CA PRO A 61 30.97 9.27 -28.14
C PRO A 61 32.39 8.76 -28.29
N ALA A 62 33.36 9.66 -28.41
CA ALA A 62 34.77 9.30 -28.27
C ALA A 62 35.05 8.90 -26.81
N ALA A 63 36.09 8.09 -26.60
CA ALA A 63 36.46 7.65 -25.26
C ALA A 63 36.68 8.84 -24.30
N ASP A 64 37.16 9.99 -24.78
CA ASP A 64 37.42 11.17 -23.95
C ASP A 64 36.16 11.99 -23.60
N ASP A 65 35.02 11.73 -24.23
CA ASP A 65 33.78 12.49 -24.04
C ASP A 65 33.03 12.10 -22.76
N PHE A 66 33.34 10.94 -22.17
CA PHE A 66 32.64 10.41 -21.01
C PHE A 66 33.60 9.86 -19.95
N ASP A 67 33.10 9.73 -18.72
CA ASP A 67 33.74 9.06 -17.59
C ASP A 67 33.03 7.74 -17.24
N GLY A 68 31.77 7.57 -17.64
CA GLY A 68 31.03 6.31 -17.60
C GLY A 68 30.04 6.17 -18.77
N LEU A 69 29.67 4.94 -19.10
CA LEU A 69 28.78 4.62 -20.22
C LEU A 69 27.53 3.87 -19.71
N LEU A 70 26.35 4.18 -20.22
CA LEU A 70 25.11 3.44 -19.95
C LEU A 70 24.48 3.03 -21.28
N LEU A 71 24.08 1.78 -21.42
CA LEU A 71 23.38 1.26 -22.60
C LEU A 71 21.92 1.00 -22.25
N SER A 72 21.01 1.62 -23.00
CA SER A 72 19.56 1.45 -22.81
C SER A 72 19.08 0.07 -23.29
N GLY A 73 17.82 -0.23 -22.94
CA GLY A 73 17.08 -1.32 -23.60
C GLY A 73 16.84 -1.07 -25.09
N SER A 74 16.38 -2.11 -25.78
CA SER A 74 15.99 -2.07 -27.20
C SER A 74 14.94 -3.12 -27.52
N ARG A 75 14.09 -2.86 -28.50
CA ARG A 75 13.18 -3.85 -29.10
C ARG A 75 13.87 -4.84 -30.04
N HIS A 76 15.11 -4.55 -30.44
CA HIS A 76 15.87 -5.38 -31.37
C HIS A 76 16.39 -6.64 -30.71
N THR A 77 16.59 -7.69 -31.50
CA THR A 77 17.17 -8.96 -31.04
C THR A 77 18.69 -8.81 -30.89
N ALA A 78 19.23 -8.95 -29.69
CA ALA A 78 20.63 -8.68 -29.37
C ALA A 78 21.63 -9.68 -30.00
N PHE A 79 21.18 -10.89 -30.30
CA PHE A 79 22.02 -11.92 -30.94
C PHE A 79 21.96 -11.89 -32.47
N GLU A 80 21.12 -11.06 -33.08
CA GLU A 80 21.11 -10.86 -34.53
C GLU A 80 22.33 -10.02 -34.98
N ASN A 81 22.72 -10.19 -36.24
CA ASN A 81 23.88 -9.54 -36.84
C ASN A 81 23.50 -8.28 -37.62
N ASP A 82 22.58 -7.48 -37.07
CA ASP A 82 22.24 -6.18 -37.65
C ASP A 82 23.49 -5.30 -37.72
N PRO A 83 23.73 -4.56 -38.84
CA PRO A 83 24.96 -3.80 -39.02
C PRO A 83 25.27 -2.79 -37.91
N TRP A 84 24.24 -2.16 -37.33
CA TRP A 84 24.43 -1.19 -36.23
C TRP A 84 24.75 -1.89 -34.90
N ILE A 85 24.20 -3.08 -34.65
CA ILE A 85 24.51 -3.91 -33.48
C ILE A 85 25.95 -4.39 -33.55
N LEU A 86 26.41 -4.85 -34.72
CA LEU A 86 27.81 -5.24 -34.91
C LEU A 86 28.77 -4.07 -34.62
N LYS A 87 28.47 -2.87 -35.12
CA LYS A 87 29.24 -1.66 -34.81
C LYS A 87 29.23 -1.31 -33.33
N LEU A 88 28.09 -1.45 -32.65
CA LEU A 88 27.98 -1.23 -31.20
C LEU A 88 28.84 -2.24 -30.42
N VAL A 89 28.83 -3.52 -30.82
CA VAL A 89 29.67 -4.56 -30.21
C VAL A 89 31.16 -4.26 -30.43
N GLU A 90 31.56 -3.90 -31.66
CA GLU A 90 32.94 -3.49 -31.99
C GLU A 90 33.37 -2.27 -31.17
N TYR A 91 32.51 -1.25 -31.08
CA TYR A 91 32.74 -0.07 -30.25
C TYR A 91 32.99 -0.43 -28.78
N LEU A 92 32.14 -1.28 -28.18
CA LEU A 92 32.33 -1.72 -26.79
C LEU A 92 33.60 -2.55 -26.61
N GLN A 93 33.94 -3.42 -27.56
CA GLN A 93 35.20 -4.17 -27.53
C GLN A 93 36.39 -3.22 -27.49
N ASP A 94 36.36 -2.15 -28.27
CA ASP A 94 37.41 -1.14 -28.26
C ASP A 94 37.43 -0.34 -26.96
N ILE A 95 36.27 0.05 -26.41
CA ILE A 95 36.18 0.71 -25.09
C ILE A 95 36.72 -0.18 -23.97
N PHE A 96 36.43 -1.48 -23.98
CA PHE A 96 36.93 -2.43 -22.98
C PHE A 96 38.44 -2.70 -23.11
N LYS A 97 39.00 -2.61 -24.33
CA LYS A 97 40.45 -2.73 -24.56
C LYS A 97 41.21 -1.45 -24.22
N SER A 98 40.61 -0.29 -24.47
CA SER A 98 41.30 1.01 -24.42
C SER A 98 41.10 1.79 -23.12
N THR A 99 40.11 1.43 -22.29
CA THR A 99 39.78 2.19 -21.08
C THR A 99 39.44 1.30 -19.89
N GLU A 100 39.55 1.85 -18.68
CA GLU A 100 39.01 1.25 -17.44
C GLU A 100 37.68 1.90 -16.99
N LYS A 101 37.02 2.65 -17.88
CA LYS A 101 35.79 3.38 -17.56
C LYS A 101 34.61 2.42 -17.29
N PRO A 102 33.76 2.70 -16.28
CA PRO A 102 32.61 1.86 -15.97
C PRO A 102 31.56 1.88 -17.09
N VAL A 103 30.95 0.72 -17.31
CA VAL A 103 29.89 0.51 -18.30
C VAL A 103 28.69 -0.17 -17.64
N VAL A 104 27.52 0.42 -17.81
CA VAL A 104 26.23 -0.07 -17.31
C VAL A 104 25.37 -0.55 -18.48
N GLY A 105 24.71 -1.70 -18.33
CA GLY A 105 23.83 -2.25 -19.37
C GLY A 105 22.45 -2.63 -18.85
N ILE A 106 21.42 -2.14 -19.52
CA ILE A 106 20.02 -2.38 -19.17
C ILE A 106 19.36 -3.24 -20.26
N CYS A 107 18.81 -4.40 -19.88
CA CYS A 107 18.15 -5.35 -20.77
C CYS A 107 18.96 -5.64 -22.05
N PHE A 108 18.66 -5.01 -23.18
CA PHE A 108 19.46 -5.09 -24.40
C PHE A 108 20.95 -4.80 -24.15
N GLY A 109 21.25 -3.75 -23.39
CA GLY A 109 22.62 -3.42 -22.98
C GLY A 109 23.31 -4.54 -22.20
N HIS A 110 22.58 -5.29 -21.37
CA HIS A 110 23.12 -6.46 -20.65
C HIS A 110 23.62 -7.53 -21.64
N GLN A 111 22.84 -7.83 -22.68
CA GLN A 111 23.21 -8.82 -23.68
C GLN A 111 24.37 -8.32 -24.57
N ILE A 112 24.32 -7.06 -25.01
CA ILE A 112 25.34 -6.52 -25.90
C ILE A 112 26.71 -6.40 -25.21
N ILE A 113 26.74 -6.03 -23.93
CA ILE A 113 27.97 -6.05 -23.13
C ILE A 113 28.51 -7.49 -23.01
N ALA A 114 27.66 -8.47 -22.72
CA ALA A 114 28.08 -9.87 -22.63
C ALA A 114 28.68 -10.35 -23.95
N ARG A 115 28.05 -10.02 -25.08
CA ARG A 115 28.52 -10.33 -26.42
C ARG A 115 29.86 -9.66 -26.75
N ALA A 116 30.03 -8.39 -26.37
CA ALA A 116 31.30 -7.67 -26.54
C ALA A 116 32.44 -8.30 -25.71
N LEU A 117 32.12 -8.92 -24.57
CA LEU A 117 33.06 -9.68 -23.73
C LEU A 117 33.26 -11.13 -24.21
N GLY A 118 32.63 -11.52 -25.32
CA GLY A 118 32.80 -12.82 -25.96
C GLY A 118 31.87 -13.92 -25.45
N ALA A 119 30.85 -13.59 -24.65
CA ALA A 119 29.85 -14.56 -24.22
C ALA A 119 28.78 -14.80 -25.27
N LYS A 120 28.23 -16.02 -25.26
CA LYS A 120 27.08 -16.42 -26.06
C LYS A 120 25.78 -15.76 -25.57
N VAL A 121 25.11 -15.07 -26.49
CA VAL A 121 23.76 -14.54 -26.35
C VAL A 121 22.83 -15.28 -27.30
N GLY A 122 21.62 -15.59 -26.87
CA GLY A 122 20.63 -16.27 -27.70
C GLY A 122 19.21 -16.11 -27.16
N VAL A 123 18.29 -16.92 -27.68
CA VAL A 123 16.92 -17.00 -27.17
C VAL A 123 16.93 -17.67 -25.79
N SER A 124 16.21 -17.08 -24.84
CA SER A 124 15.98 -17.62 -23.51
C SER A 124 15.26 -18.98 -23.60
N PRO A 125 15.81 -20.04 -22.98
CA PRO A 125 15.12 -21.32 -22.90
C PRO A 125 13.79 -21.26 -22.15
N GLY A 126 13.64 -20.29 -21.22
CA GLY A 126 12.41 -20.08 -20.46
C GLY A 126 11.35 -19.25 -21.19
N GLY A 127 11.63 -18.80 -22.42
CA GLY A 127 10.73 -17.95 -23.19
C GLY A 127 10.77 -16.48 -22.75
N TRP A 128 9.65 -15.79 -22.94
CA TRP A 128 9.52 -14.37 -22.61
C TRP A 128 9.41 -14.15 -21.10
N GLU A 129 10.07 -13.09 -20.63
CA GLU A 129 9.78 -12.44 -19.35
C GLU A 129 9.21 -11.04 -19.64
N ILE A 130 8.04 -10.77 -19.06
CA ILE A 130 7.28 -9.54 -19.28
C ILE A 130 6.73 -9.04 -17.93
N SER A 131 6.55 -7.73 -17.81
CA SER A 131 6.04 -7.09 -16.60
C SER A 131 6.89 -7.38 -15.35
N VAL A 132 6.39 -7.10 -14.14
CA VAL A 132 7.23 -7.21 -12.93
C VAL A 132 7.57 -8.68 -12.65
N GLU A 133 8.85 -9.02 -12.67
CA GLU A 133 9.38 -10.32 -12.24
C GLU A 133 10.26 -10.19 -11.02
N ASN A 134 10.30 -11.25 -10.22
CA ASN A 134 11.23 -11.36 -9.11
C ASN A 134 12.58 -11.92 -9.58
N ILE A 135 13.63 -11.10 -9.45
CA ILE A 135 15.01 -11.46 -9.68
C ILE A 135 15.61 -11.88 -8.32
N ASN A 136 15.87 -13.17 -8.16
CA ASN A 136 16.54 -13.69 -6.98
C ASN A 136 18.03 -13.39 -7.07
N LEU A 137 18.55 -12.58 -6.15
CA LEU A 137 19.96 -12.24 -6.11
C LEU A 137 20.76 -13.36 -5.45
N ASN A 138 21.88 -13.71 -6.06
CA ASN A 138 22.82 -14.67 -5.46
C ASN A 138 23.69 -13.97 -4.40
N GLY A 139 24.55 -14.71 -3.71
CA GLY A 139 25.37 -14.16 -2.62
C GLY A 139 26.23 -12.95 -3.01
N GLU A 140 26.65 -12.83 -4.27
CA GLU A 140 27.40 -11.67 -4.75
C GLU A 140 26.47 -10.50 -5.11
N GLY A 141 25.31 -10.75 -5.71
CA GLY A 141 24.30 -9.73 -5.94
C GLY A 141 23.73 -9.14 -4.65
N GLN A 142 23.52 -9.98 -3.63
CA GLN A 142 23.10 -9.53 -2.31
C GLN A 142 24.14 -8.62 -1.66
N LYS A 143 25.44 -8.94 -1.79
CA LYS A 143 26.53 -8.07 -1.30
C LYS A 143 26.58 -6.74 -2.06
N LEU A 144 26.34 -6.77 -3.36
CA LEU A 144 26.41 -5.58 -4.21
C LEU A 144 25.23 -4.63 -3.98
N LEU A 145 24.01 -5.18 -3.88
CA LEU A 145 22.77 -4.42 -3.91
C LEU A 145 22.09 -4.32 -2.54
N GLY A 146 22.55 -5.08 -1.54
CA GLY A 146 22.06 -5.03 -0.17
C GLY A 146 20.67 -5.65 0.05
N VAL A 147 20.11 -6.34 -0.94
CA VAL A 147 18.75 -6.91 -0.92
C VAL A 147 18.77 -8.38 -1.38
N PRO A 148 17.82 -9.23 -0.94
CA PRO A 148 17.76 -10.64 -1.34
C PRO A 148 17.23 -10.85 -2.76
N SER A 149 16.41 -9.93 -3.26
CA SER A 149 15.80 -9.99 -4.58
C SER A 149 15.41 -8.59 -5.06
N LEU A 150 15.16 -8.44 -6.36
CA LEU A 150 14.58 -7.23 -6.97
C LEU A 150 13.27 -7.57 -7.67
N ASN A 151 12.29 -6.67 -7.63
CA ASN A 151 11.08 -6.72 -8.44
C ASN A 151 11.14 -5.59 -9.46
N LEU A 152 11.47 -5.95 -10.70
CA LEU A 152 11.63 -4.99 -11.79
C LEU A 152 10.84 -5.45 -13.00
N HIS A 153 10.47 -4.49 -13.84
CA HIS A 153 9.84 -4.80 -15.11
C HIS A 153 10.79 -5.55 -16.04
N GLN A 154 10.27 -6.59 -16.67
CA GLN A 154 10.92 -7.36 -17.71
C GLN A 154 10.26 -7.12 -19.04
N MET A 155 11.05 -7.20 -20.11
CA MET A 155 10.57 -7.13 -21.49
C MET A 155 11.63 -7.77 -22.41
N HIS A 156 11.87 -9.07 -22.23
CA HIS A 156 12.88 -9.75 -23.02
C HIS A 156 12.52 -11.21 -23.31
N ARG A 157 13.02 -11.69 -24.45
CA ARG A 157 13.17 -13.11 -24.77
C ARG A 157 14.64 -13.50 -24.96
N ASP A 158 15.51 -12.51 -25.07
CA ASP A 158 16.93 -12.71 -25.31
C ASP A 158 17.62 -12.92 -23.96
N ALA A 159 18.64 -13.78 -23.93
CA ALA A 159 19.36 -14.13 -22.72
C ALA A 159 20.85 -14.26 -22.97
N VAL A 160 21.63 -13.86 -21.97
CA VAL A 160 23.04 -14.26 -21.85
C VAL A 160 23.04 -15.72 -21.40
N LEU A 161 23.67 -16.59 -22.19
CA LEU A 161 23.65 -18.03 -21.97
C LEU A 161 24.87 -18.52 -21.18
N GLU A 162 25.89 -17.68 -21.06
CA GLU A 162 27.09 -17.96 -20.28
C GLU A 162 27.66 -16.68 -19.68
N VAL A 163 28.18 -16.76 -18.46
CA VAL A 163 28.80 -15.62 -17.78
C VAL A 163 30.13 -15.32 -18.49
N PRO A 164 30.36 -14.08 -19.01
CA PRO A 164 31.62 -13.73 -19.62
C PRO A 164 32.80 -13.89 -18.66
N LYS A 165 33.99 -14.12 -19.23
CA LYS A 165 35.23 -14.21 -18.45
C LYS A 165 35.43 -12.94 -17.60
N ASP A 166 35.85 -13.13 -16.35
CA ASP A 166 36.10 -12.06 -15.37
C ASP A 166 34.85 -11.26 -14.93
N CYS A 167 33.66 -11.75 -15.26
CA CYS A 167 32.39 -11.29 -14.70
C CYS A 167 31.81 -12.34 -13.75
N ILE A 168 30.91 -11.89 -12.88
CA ILE A 168 30.06 -12.77 -12.06
C ILE A 168 28.60 -12.53 -12.41
N SER A 169 27.79 -13.59 -12.39
CA SER A 169 26.33 -13.43 -12.39
C SER A 169 25.89 -12.84 -11.06
N ILE A 170 24.85 -12.03 -11.08
CA ILE A 170 24.36 -11.25 -9.94
C ILE A 170 22.99 -11.75 -9.44
N GLY A 171 22.27 -12.51 -10.27
CA GLY A 171 20.98 -13.08 -9.91
C GLY A 171 20.36 -13.91 -11.03
N SER A 172 19.18 -14.46 -10.76
CA SER A 172 18.39 -15.28 -11.70
C SER A 172 16.90 -15.15 -11.43
N SER A 173 16.08 -15.43 -12.44
CA SER A 173 14.63 -15.60 -12.34
C SER A 173 14.24 -17.04 -12.72
N PRO A 174 12.95 -17.43 -12.60
CA PRO A 174 12.50 -18.75 -13.04
C PRO A 174 12.73 -19.04 -14.53
N ARG A 175 12.73 -18.01 -15.40
CA ARG A 175 12.87 -18.17 -16.85
C ARG A 175 14.24 -17.80 -17.41
N CYS A 176 15.05 -17.03 -16.67
CA CYS A 176 16.39 -16.60 -17.10
C CYS A 176 17.44 -16.77 -15.99
N SER A 177 18.50 -17.53 -16.29
CA SER A 177 19.53 -17.92 -15.33
C SER A 177 20.57 -16.83 -15.03
N ILE A 178 20.68 -15.82 -15.89
CA ILE A 178 21.66 -14.74 -15.76
C ILE A 178 20.90 -13.42 -15.88
N GLN A 179 20.46 -12.90 -14.73
CA GLN A 179 19.69 -11.66 -14.65
C GLN A 179 20.56 -10.40 -14.50
N GLY A 180 21.88 -10.57 -14.49
CA GLY A 180 22.81 -9.46 -14.40
C GLY A 180 24.26 -9.91 -14.34
N LEU A 181 25.17 -9.04 -14.74
CA LEU A 181 26.60 -9.28 -14.71
C LEU A 181 27.30 -8.19 -13.91
N TYR A 182 28.29 -8.57 -13.12
CA TYR A 182 29.09 -7.63 -12.37
C TYR A 182 30.58 -7.90 -12.56
N ARG A 183 31.34 -6.83 -12.77
CA ARG A 183 32.80 -6.80 -12.64
C ARG A 183 33.15 -5.54 -11.84
N PRO A 184 33.70 -5.68 -10.63
CA PRO A 184 33.94 -4.54 -9.73
C PRO A 184 34.61 -3.35 -10.41
N GLY A 185 34.03 -2.17 -10.24
CA GLY A 185 34.53 -0.90 -10.79
C GLY A 185 34.41 -0.74 -12.31
N LYS A 186 33.95 -1.76 -13.04
CA LYS A 186 34.02 -1.80 -14.51
C LYS A 186 32.70 -2.12 -15.21
N ILE A 187 31.95 -3.12 -14.76
CA ILE A 187 30.71 -3.55 -15.41
C ILE A 187 29.63 -3.76 -14.35
N LEU A 188 28.45 -3.21 -14.61
CA LEU A 188 27.20 -3.60 -13.94
C LEU A 188 26.11 -3.70 -14.98
N THR A 189 25.52 -4.87 -15.14
CA THR A 189 24.38 -5.05 -16.04
C THR A 189 23.23 -5.70 -15.33
N VAL A 190 22.01 -5.34 -15.72
CA VAL A 190 20.78 -5.92 -15.22
C VAL A 190 19.90 -6.25 -16.41
N GLN A 191 19.44 -7.50 -16.47
CA GLN A 191 18.44 -7.98 -17.41
C GLN A 191 17.07 -7.57 -16.88
N ALA A 192 16.76 -6.28 -16.92
CA ALA A 192 15.48 -5.72 -16.49
C ALA A 192 15.34 -4.30 -17.05
N HIS A 193 14.19 -3.70 -16.82
CA HIS A 193 13.88 -2.31 -17.17
C HIS A 193 13.53 -1.50 -15.91
N PRO A 194 14.54 -1.04 -15.13
CA PRO A 194 14.31 -0.13 -14.00
C PRO A 194 13.67 1.20 -14.42
N GLU A 195 13.72 1.52 -15.71
CA GLU A 195 13.12 2.70 -16.32
C GLU A 195 11.64 2.53 -16.68
N PHE A 196 11.09 1.33 -16.56
CA PHE A 196 9.68 1.07 -16.81
C PHE A 196 8.87 1.24 -15.52
N ASP A 197 7.61 1.63 -15.70
CA ASP A 197 6.55 1.65 -14.69
C ASP A 197 5.30 1.00 -15.31
N GLY A 198 4.22 0.89 -14.53
CA GLY A 198 2.99 0.25 -15.01
C GLY A 198 2.36 0.97 -16.20
N PHE A 199 2.51 2.29 -16.30
CA PHE A 199 2.07 3.06 -17.46
C PHE A 199 2.86 2.66 -18.72
N ILE A 200 4.19 2.67 -18.66
CA ILE A 200 5.07 2.30 -19.78
C ILE A 200 4.79 0.86 -20.19
N MET A 201 4.75 -0.07 -19.23
CA MET A 201 4.55 -1.48 -19.48
C MET A 201 3.20 -1.75 -20.15
N THR A 202 2.12 -1.17 -19.63
CA THR A 202 0.77 -1.29 -20.20
C THR A 202 0.72 -0.79 -21.64
N ASN A 203 1.33 0.36 -21.94
CA ASN A 203 1.38 0.89 -23.30
C ASN A 203 2.18 -0.01 -24.25
N ILE A 204 3.30 -0.58 -23.80
CA ILE A 204 4.09 -1.53 -24.59
C ILE A 204 3.30 -2.82 -24.86
N LEU A 205 2.65 -3.39 -23.84
CA LEU A 205 1.83 -4.59 -23.97
C LEU A 205 0.69 -4.37 -24.97
N ASN A 206 -0.02 -3.24 -24.87
CA ASN A 206 -1.09 -2.88 -25.80
C ASN A 206 -0.57 -2.72 -27.23
N PHE A 207 0.55 -2.01 -27.41
CA PHE A 207 1.15 -1.79 -28.72
C PHE A 207 1.61 -3.09 -29.40
N ARG A 208 1.99 -4.10 -28.62
CA ARG A 208 2.55 -5.37 -29.12
C ARG A 208 1.56 -6.54 -29.12
N ARG A 209 0.32 -6.35 -28.65
CA ARG A 209 -0.73 -7.37 -28.65
C ARG A 209 -1.06 -7.81 -30.07
N GLY A 210 -1.13 -9.13 -30.28
CA GLY A 210 -1.40 -9.73 -31.60
C GLY A 210 -0.24 -9.65 -32.59
N VAL A 211 0.89 -9.03 -32.22
CA VAL A 211 2.10 -8.95 -33.05
C VAL A 211 3.24 -9.75 -32.42
N VAL A 212 3.54 -9.50 -31.14
CA VAL A 212 4.56 -10.21 -30.36
C VAL A 212 3.93 -11.08 -29.30
N PHE A 213 2.85 -10.61 -28.69
CA PHE A 213 2.16 -11.31 -27.60
C PHE A 213 0.84 -11.88 -28.12
N ASP A 214 0.68 -13.20 -27.97
CA ASP A 214 -0.63 -13.80 -28.07
C ASP A 214 -1.53 -13.35 -26.89
N GLU A 215 -2.78 -13.76 -26.91
CA GLU A 215 -3.78 -13.33 -25.93
C GLU A 215 -3.45 -13.77 -24.50
N ASP A 216 -2.85 -14.95 -24.34
CA ASP A 216 -2.53 -15.49 -23.02
C ASP A 216 -1.34 -14.75 -22.42
N MET A 217 -0.28 -14.53 -23.20
CA MET A 217 0.85 -13.71 -22.80
C MET A 217 0.45 -12.26 -22.52
N TYR A 218 -0.42 -11.68 -23.35
CA TYR A 218 -0.92 -10.33 -23.12
C TYR A 218 -1.65 -10.23 -21.77
N LYS A 219 -2.54 -11.18 -21.46
CA LYS A 219 -3.25 -11.22 -20.17
C LYS A 219 -2.29 -11.43 -19.00
N GLU A 220 -1.33 -12.36 -19.13
CA GLU A 220 -0.31 -12.60 -18.11
C GLU A 220 0.49 -11.32 -17.84
N GLY A 221 0.99 -10.66 -18.88
CA GLY A 221 1.74 -9.41 -18.76
C GLY A 221 0.89 -8.30 -18.13
N MET A 222 -0.36 -8.12 -18.60
CA MET A 222 -1.26 -7.09 -18.07
C MET A 222 -1.58 -7.32 -16.60
N SER A 223 -1.70 -8.57 -16.15
CA SER A 223 -1.99 -8.90 -14.75
C SER A 223 -0.89 -8.46 -13.77
N ARG A 224 0.35 -8.30 -14.26
CA ARG A 224 1.53 -7.90 -13.48
C ARG A 224 2.10 -6.55 -13.89
N ALA A 225 1.44 -5.85 -14.81
CA ALA A 225 1.95 -4.58 -15.32
C ALA A 225 1.95 -3.51 -14.22
N GLU A 226 1.01 -3.55 -13.28
CA GLU A 226 0.91 -2.60 -12.17
C GLU A 226 1.43 -3.17 -10.84
N ASP A 227 2.09 -4.33 -10.87
CA ASP A 227 2.72 -4.88 -9.68
C ASP A 227 3.83 -3.94 -9.16
N SER A 228 4.19 -4.11 -7.89
CA SER A 228 5.19 -3.28 -7.23
C SER A 228 6.54 -3.35 -7.95
N HIS A 229 6.94 -2.24 -8.56
CA HIS A 229 8.27 -2.03 -9.10
C HIS A 229 9.16 -1.36 -8.05
N ASP A 230 10.33 -1.91 -7.79
CA ASP A 230 11.25 -1.31 -6.82
C ASP A 230 11.73 0.07 -7.32
N GLY A 231 11.51 1.13 -6.52
CA GLY A 231 12.09 2.47 -6.74
C GLY A 231 11.18 3.61 -7.21
N VAL A 232 9.87 3.41 -7.40
CA VAL A 232 8.91 4.52 -7.65
C VAL A 232 7.55 4.22 -7.00
N ILE A 233 6.99 5.21 -6.32
CA ILE A 233 5.63 5.22 -5.79
C ILE A 233 4.78 6.09 -6.71
N GLU A 234 3.74 5.51 -7.30
CA GLU A 234 2.75 6.22 -8.09
C GLU A 234 1.36 5.99 -7.49
N CYS A 235 0.57 7.06 -7.39
CA CYS A 235 -0.85 6.99 -7.09
C CYS A 235 -1.63 7.35 -8.34
N PHE A 236 -2.43 6.41 -8.83
CA PHE A 236 -3.34 6.65 -9.94
C PHE A 236 -4.73 6.96 -9.41
N SER A 237 -5.45 7.85 -10.10
CA SER A 237 -6.87 8.02 -9.85
C SER A 237 -7.64 6.78 -10.30
N PRO A 238 -8.46 6.13 -9.46
CA PRO A 238 -9.27 5.00 -9.90
C PRO A 238 -10.40 5.40 -10.86
N SER A 239 -10.79 6.69 -10.90
CA SER A 239 -11.82 7.18 -11.83
C SER A 239 -11.25 7.60 -13.18
N THR A 240 -10.06 8.21 -13.23
CA THR A 240 -9.49 8.73 -14.50
C THR A 240 -8.28 7.97 -15.02
N ARG A 241 -7.61 7.17 -14.17
CA ARG A 241 -6.30 6.52 -14.40
C ARG A 241 -5.13 7.50 -14.61
N GLU A 242 -5.31 8.77 -14.28
CA GLU A 242 -4.24 9.76 -14.30
C GLU A 242 -3.37 9.64 -13.05
N ILE A 243 -2.08 9.96 -13.19
CA ILE A 243 -1.14 10.01 -12.06
C ILE A 243 -1.45 11.26 -11.23
N ILE A 244 -1.76 11.06 -9.96
CA ILE A 244 -2.01 12.13 -8.97
C ILE A 244 -0.74 12.46 -8.21
N PHE A 245 0.07 11.45 -7.91
CA PHE A 245 1.27 11.58 -7.11
C PHE A 245 2.36 10.66 -7.63
N LYS A 246 3.59 11.15 -7.62
CA LYS A 246 4.79 10.39 -7.95
C LYS A 246 5.90 10.76 -6.97
N HIS A 247 6.54 9.76 -6.37
CA HIS A 247 7.67 9.93 -5.46
C HIS A 247 8.64 8.76 -5.60
N ASP A 248 9.92 9.01 -5.41
CA ASP A 248 10.98 8.00 -5.58
C ASP A 248 11.04 6.93 -4.47
N GLY A 249 10.05 6.94 -3.56
CA GLY A 249 10.12 6.26 -2.29
C GLY A 249 11.26 6.74 -1.37
N VAL A 250 11.34 6.15 -0.20
CA VAL A 250 12.44 6.31 0.77
C VAL A 250 13.18 4.99 0.84
N SER A 251 14.49 5.02 0.61
CA SER A 251 15.34 3.84 0.73
C SER A 251 15.50 3.39 2.18
N VAL A 252 15.95 2.14 2.38
CA VAL A 252 16.22 1.58 3.72
C VAL A 252 17.24 2.43 4.50
N ASP A 253 18.28 2.94 3.82
CA ASP A 253 19.32 3.76 4.45
C ASP A 253 18.84 5.17 4.81
N GLU A 254 18.04 5.78 3.94
CA GLU A 254 17.38 7.05 4.27
C GLU A 254 16.43 6.88 5.44
N ALA A 255 15.61 5.82 5.44
CA ALA A 255 14.70 5.51 6.54
C ALA A 255 15.47 5.31 7.86
N ARG A 256 16.67 4.70 7.82
CA ARG A 256 17.52 4.56 9.02
C ARG A 256 17.92 5.91 9.60
N VAL A 257 18.30 6.84 8.73
CA VAL A 257 18.66 8.22 9.12
C VAL A 257 17.45 8.96 9.70
N LEU A 258 16.26 8.80 9.09
CA LEU A 258 15.01 9.39 9.58
C LEU A 258 14.64 8.83 10.97
N VAL A 259 14.79 7.53 11.18
CA VAL A 259 14.58 6.87 12.47
C VAL A 259 15.56 7.37 13.53
N ASP A 260 16.82 7.59 13.17
CA ASP A 260 17.81 8.16 14.07
C ASP A 260 17.42 9.59 14.50
N ARG A 261 16.98 10.42 13.56
CA ARG A 261 16.49 11.78 13.84
C ARG A 261 15.24 11.78 14.71
N SER A 262 14.31 10.85 14.44
CA SER A 262 13.11 10.66 15.26
C SER A 262 13.48 10.33 16.71
N HIS A 263 14.43 9.43 16.89
CA HIS A 263 14.94 9.07 18.22
C HIS A 263 15.60 10.25 18.95
N GLU A 264 16.36 11.10 18.25
CA GLU A 264 16.94 12.29 18.86
C GLU A 264 15.86 13.32 19.24
N ALA A 265 14.87 13.57 18.37
CA ALA A 265 13.73 14.44 18.67
C ALA A 265 12.91 13.95 19.87
N PHE A 266 12.76 12.62 20.02
CA PHE A 266 12.07 12.01 21.15
C PHE A 266 12.67 12.42 22.51
N LYS A 267 14.00 12.58 22.60
CA LYS A 267 14.67 12.92 23.87
C LYS A 267 14.21 14.25 24.46
N THR A 268 13.80 15.20 23.62
CA THR A 268 13.28 16.51 24.02
C THR A 268 11.77 16.54 24.01
N TYR A 269 11.11 15.98 22.97
CA TYR A 269 9.66 16.02 22.85
C TYR A 269 8.92 15.36 24.02
N ARG A 270 9.41 14.22 24.52
CA ARG A 270 8.86 13.53 25.70
C ARG A 270 8.83 14.34 26.99
N LYS A 271 9.55 15.48 27.04
CA LYS A 271 9.62 16.38 28.20
C LYS A 271 8.67 17.58 28.11
N THR A 272 8.01 17.77 26.96
CA THR A 272 6.96 18.78 26.81
C THR A 272 5.81 18.47 27.76
N SER A 273 5.04 19.48 28.14
CA SER A 273 3.83 19.30 28.92
C SER A 273 2.70 18.74 28.04
N LEU A 274 1.75 18.01 28.65
CA LEU A 274 0.56 17.56 27.94
C LEU A 274 -0.24 18.76 27.36
N ALA A 275 -0.30 19.88 28.08
CA ALA A 275 -0.97 21.10 27.64
C ALA A 275 -0.39 21.65 26.33
N GLU A 276 0.95 21.69 26.19
CA GLU A 276 1.61 22.10 24.94
C GLU A 276 1.26 21.14 23.80
N ARG A 277 1.27 19.83 24.04
CA ARG A 277 0.94 18.83 23.01
C ARG A 277 -0.52 18.89 22.58
N LYS A 278 -1.46 19.08 23.52
CA LYS A 278 -2.88 19.34 23.23
C LYS A 278 -3.04 20.58 22.37
N ALA A 279 -2.36 21.68 22.71
CA ALA A 279 -2.43 22.93 21.93
C ALA A 279 -1.91 22.77 20.49
N ILE A 280 -0.82 22.01 20.27
CA ILE A 280 -0.32 21.70 18.93
C ILE A 280 -1.34 20.87 18.15
N MET A 281 -1.87 19.80 18.75
CA MET A 281 -2.88 18.94 18.12
C MET A 281 -4.12 19.75 17.71
N THR A 282 -4.68 20.56 18.60
CA THR A 282 -5.85 21.42 18.29
C THR A 282 -5.58 22.35 17.12
N LYS A 283 -4.42 23.03 17.08
CA LYS A 283 -4.04 23.90 15.96
C LYS A 283 -3.90 23.15 14.63
N ALA A 284 -3.34 21.94 14.66
CA ALA A 284 -3.22 21.11 13.45
C ALA A 284 -4.61 20.69 12.93
N LEU A 285 -5.52 20.30 13.82
CA LEU A 285 -6.90 19.96 13.47
C LEU A 285 -7.67 21.16 12.91
N ASP A 286 -7.48 22.35 13.49
CA ASP A 286 -8.08 23.59 12.98
C ASP A 286 -7.56 23.94 11.59
N TYR A 287 -6.25 23.77 11.35
CA TYR A 287 -5.65 23.94 10.03
C TYR A 287 -6.27 22.99 9.00
N LEU A 288 -6.36 21.69 9.30
CA LEU A 288 -6.98 20.70 8.39
C LEU A 288 -8.45 21.02 8.13
N THR A 289 -9.19 21.45 9.17
CA THR A 289 -10.59 21.85 9.05
C THR A 289 -10.75 23.04 8.11
N SER A 290 -9.82 24.00 8.13
CA SER A 290 -9.83 25.15 7.21
C SER A 290 -9.61 24.76 5.74
N GLN A 291 -9.10 23.55 5.48
CA GLN A 291 -8.81 23.02 4.14
C GLN A 291 -9.79 21.92 3.72
N GLU A 292 -10.91 21.71 4.43
CA GLU A 292 -11.81 20.56 4.25
C GLU A 292 -12.19 20.32 2.78
N ASP A 293 -12.59 21.37 2.05
CA ASP A 293 -13.01 21.26 0.65
C ASP A 293 -11.88 20.82 -0.29
N VAL A 294 -10.64 21.25 -0.02
CA VAL A 294 -9.47 20.87 -0.81
C VAL A 294 -9.12 19.41 -0.53
N LEU A 295 -9.04 19.05 0.75
CA LEU A 295 -8.69 17.70 1.19
C LEU A 295 -9.75 16.67 0.76
N ALA A 296 -11.03 17.04 0.74
CA ALA A 296 -12.11 16.19 0.24
C ALA A 296 -11.94 15.88 -1.26
N LYS A 297 -11.54 16.87 -2.07
CA LYS A 297 -11.24 16.67 -3.49
C LYS A 297 -10.01 15.80 -3.70
N GLU A 298 -8.93 16.05 -2.94
CA GLU A 298 -7.72 15.23 -2.99
C GLU A 298 -8.02 13.76 -2.64
N LEU A 299 -8.84 13.52 -1.62
CA LEU A 299 -9.27 12.17 -1.25
C LEU A 299 -10.09 11.53 -2.37
N THR A 300 -11.09 12.24 -2.88
CA THR A 300 -11.96 11.79 -3.99
C THR A 300 -11.11 11.40 -5.21
N SER A 301 -10.14 12.23 -5.59
CA SER A 301 -9.24 11.92 -6.71
C SER A 301 -8.42 10.65 -6.46
N GLN A 302 -7.81 10.52 -5.27
CA GLN A 302 -6.87 9.43 -4.95
C GLN A 302 -7.54 8.07 -4.79
N MET A 303 -8.78 8.02 -4.29
CA MET A 303 -9.40 6.74 -3.91
C MET A 303 -10.78 6.49 -4.50
N GLY A 304 -11.41 7.50 -5.12
CA GLY A 304 -12.70 7.34 -5.79
C GLY A 304 -13.93 7.39 -4.90
N ARG A 305 -13.82 7.70 -3.60
CA ARG A 305 -15.01 7.94 -2.77
C ARG A 305 -15.79 9.14 -3.29
N PRO A 306 -17.12 9.06 -3.37
CA PRO A 306 -17.95 10.20 -3.74
C PRO A 306 -17.66 11.46 -2.91
N ILE A 307 -17.57 12.60 -3.58
CA ILE A 307 -17.25 13.90 -2.98
C ILE A 307 -18.25 14.31 -1.89
N SER A 308 -19.50 13.83 -2.01
CA SER A 308 -20.57 14.02 -1.01
C SER A 308 -20.22 13.41 0.35
N ALA A 309 -19.41 12.35 0.38
CA ALA A 309 -18.99 11.65 1.59
C ALA A 309 -17.56 11.99 2.04
N ALA A 310 -16.68 12.44 1.14
CA ALA A 310 -15.26 12.66 1.44
C ALA A 310 -15.01 13.61 2.63
N ALA A 311 -15.71 14.76 2.68
CA ALA A 311 -15.57 15.73 3.77
C ALA A 311 -16.03 15.18 5.14
N SER A 312 -16.95 14.21 5.16
CA SER A 312 -17.43 13.60 6.40
C SER A 312 -16.34 12.81 7.12
N GLU A 313 -15.35 12.27 6.38
CA GLU A 313 -14.22 11.58 6.97
C GLU A 313 -13.36 12.53 7.80
N LEU A 314 -13.08 13.74 7.29
CA LEU A 314 -12.29 14.76 8.00
C LEU A 314 -12.99 15.24 9.28
N ARG A 315 -14.31 15.43 9.24
CA ARG A 315 -15.10 15.76 10.44
C ARG A 315 -15.06 14.65 11.47
N THR A 316 -15.14 13.40 11.02
CA THR A 316 -15.08 12.23 11.91
C THR A 316 -13.66 12.04 12.47
N MET A 317 -12.63 12.32 11.68
CA MET A 317 -11.22 12.34 12.12
C MET A 317 -11.03 13.36 13.25
N ARG A 318 -11.57 14.57 13.07
CA ARG A 318 -11.54 15.61 14.11
C ARG A 318 -12.23 15.14 15.40
N LYS A 319 -13.43 14.56 15.31
CA LYS A 319 -14.14 14.01 16.49
C LYS A 319 -13.32 12.95 17.24
N ARG A 320 -12.63 12.07 16.52
CA ARG A 320 -11.74 11.06 17.14
C ARG A 320 -10.54 11.69 17.84
N ALA A 321 -9.93 12.71 17.23
CA ALA A 321 -8.85 13.45 17.87
C ALA A 321 -9.33 14.25 19.09
N GLU A 322 -10.52 14.84 19.03
CA GLU A 322 -11.15 15.57 20.15
C GLU A 322 -11.42 14.65 21.34
N TYR A 323 -11.86 13.42 21.11
CA TYR A 323 -11.98 12.42 22.18
C TYR A 323 -10.65 12.15 22.89
N PHE A 324 -9.56 11.98 22.14
CA PHE A 324 -8.23 11.81 22.76
C PHE A 324 -7.75 13.07 23.48
N LEU A 325 -8.06 14.26 22.97
CA LEU A 325 -7.78 15.52 23.66
C LEU A 325 -8.51 15.60 25.00
N GLU A 326 -9.79 15.21 25.03
CA GLU A 326 -10.62 15.22 26.24
C GLU A 326 -10.14 14.22 27.29
N THR A 327 -9.76 13.01 26.86
CA THR A 327 -9.45 11.89 27.77
C THR A 327 -7.97 11.77 28.14
N ALA A 328 -7.07 12.54 27.49
CA ALA A 328 -5.62 12.41 27.69
C ALA A 328 -5.17 12.62 29.15
N GLU A 329 -5.75 13.57 29.89
CA GLU A 329 -5.37 13.78 31.30
C GLU A 329 -5.62 12.54 32.15
N GLU A 330 -6.79 11.92 32.02
CA GLU A 330 -7.16 10.72 32.75
C GLU A 330 -6.30 9.52 32.29
N ALA A 331 -6.25 9.30 30.98
CA ALA A 331 -5.58 8.16 30.38
C ALA A 331 -4.07 8.12 30.67
N LEU A 332 -3.41 9.29 30.80
CA LEU A 332 -1.97 9.41 31.08
C LEU A 332 -1.63 9.65 32.56
N SER A 333 -2.63 9.68 33.44
CA SER A 333 -2.43 9.91 34.87
C SER A 333 -1.64 8.78 35.55
N ASN A 334 -1.02 9.09 36.71
CA ASN A 334 -0.38 8.08 37.53
C ASN A 334 -1.43 7.15 38.17
N ILE A 335 -1.16 5.86 38.14
CA ILE A 335 -1.98 4.85 38.82
C ILE A 335 -1.45 4.71 40.25
N PRO A 336 -2.22 5.05 41.30
CA PRO A 336 -1.75 5.00 42.67
C PRO A 336 -1.49 3.57 43.14
N GLY A 337 -0.41 3.38 43.88
CA GLY A 337 -0.14 2.13 44.61
C GLY A 337 -0.95 2.04 45.90
N LYS A 338 -0.90 0.87 46.56
CA LYS A 338 -1.46 0.73 47.91
C LYS A 338 -0.67 1.58 48.91
N VAL A 339 -1.38 2.22 49.84
CA VAL A 339 -0.80 3.01 50.92
C VAL A 339 0.05 2.11 51.82
N GLU A 340 1.26 2.57 52.15
CA GLU A 340 2.19 1.92 53.07
C GLU A 340 2.97 2.99 53.84
N ASP A 341 2.96 2.88 55.17
CA ASP A 341 3.57 3.90 56.02
C ASP A 341 5.07 4.04 55.76
N GLY A 342 5.51 5.29 55.52
CA GLY A 342 6.91 5.60 55.23
C GLY A 342 7.31 5.41 53.76
N PHE A 343 6.37 5.09 52.87
CA PHE A 343 6.63 4.90 51.44
C PHE A 343 5.68 5.67 50.53
N GLU A 344 6.17 6.07 49.36
CA GLU A 344 5.35 6.53 48.23
C GLU A 344 5.42 5.51 47.08
N ARG A 345 4.26 5.17 46.52
CA ARG A 345 4.13 4.07 45.55
C ARG A 345 3.12 4.44 44.47
N TRP A 346 3.54 4.37 43.21
CA TRP A 346 2.65 4.58 42.07
C TRP A 346 3.24 3.96 40.80
N VAL A 347 2.40 3.81 39.77
CA VAL A 347 2.83 3.45 38.42
C VAL A 347 2.59 4.65 37.50
N SER A 348 3.63 5.11 36.82
CA SER A 348 3.51 6.16 35.80
C SER A 348 3.42 5.54 34.41
N ARG A 349 2.63 6.15 33.54
CA ARG A 349 2.66 5.91 32.10
C ARG A 349 3.70 6.84 31.48
N VAL A 350 4.68 6.28 30.76
CA VAL A 350 5.70 7.07 30.06
C VAL A 350 5.66 6.74 28.57
N PRO A 351 5.92 7.70 27.66
CA PRO A 351 5.89 7.45 26.23
C PRO A 351 6.88 6.36 25.83
N ILE A 352 6.49 5.52 24.87
CA ILE A 352 7.22 4.32 24.48
C ILE A 352 8.47 4.63 23.64
N GLY A 353 8.47 5.71 22.85
CA GLY A 353 9.58 6.13 21.98
C GLY A 353 9.14 6.42 20.55
N PRO A 354 10.06 6.31 19.57
CA PRO A 354 9.69 6.41 18.15
C PRO A 354 8.71 5.30 17.76
N VAL A 355 7.53 5.68 17.27
CA VAL A 355 6.47 4.78 16.81
C VAL A 355 6.45 4.78 15.29
N PHE A 356 6.37 3.61 14.67
CA PHE A 356 6.13 3.47 13.24
C PHE A 356 4.66 3.17 13.00
N ILE A 357 3.99 4.00 12.18
CA ILE A 357 2.57 3.86 11.85
C ILE A 357 2.46 3.61 10.34
N SER A 358 1.83 2.51 9.94
CA SER A 358 1.51 2.19 8.54
C SER A 358 -0.01 2.15 8.38
N SER A 359 -0.58 3.13 7.68
CA SER A 359 -2.03 3.25 7.50
C SER A 359 -2.53 2.74 6.13
N ALA A 360 -3.76 2.23 6.11
CA ALA A 360 -4.45 1.81 4.89
C ALA A 360 -5.04 3.00 4.12
N TRP A 361 -5.43 2.73 2.87
CA TRP A 361 -5.93 3.74 1.93
C TRP A 361 -7.44 3.99 1.98
N ASN A 362 -8.21 3.08 2.58
CA ASN A 362 -9.66 3.12 2.50
C ASN A 362 -10.28 4.16 3.45
N PHE A 363 -9.68 4.45 4.60
CA PHE A 363 -10.05 5.58 5.45
C PHE A 363 -8.79 6.25 6.00
N PRO A 364 -8.00 6.89 5.13
CA PRO A 364 -6.62 7.25 5.44
C PRO A 364 -6.53 8.31 6.54
N TRP A 365 -7.55 9.16 6.72
CA TRP A 365 -7.60 10.14 7.80
C TRP A 365 -7.99 9.48 9.12
N LEU A 366 -9.03 8.65 9.11
CA LEU A 366 -9.53 7.98 10.31
C LEU A 366 -8.53 6.97 10.88
N ILE A 367 -7.99 6.11 10.03
CA ILE A 367 -7.05 5.06 10.44
C ILE A 367 -5.77 5.69 10.98
N THR A 368 -5.28 6.75 10.34
CA THR A 368 -4.07 7.43 10.79
C THR A 368 -4.29 8.13 12.13
N ILE A 369 -5.41 8.85 12.32
CA ILE A 369 -5.62 9.62 13.56
C ILE A 369 -5.80 8.73 14.80
N ASN A 370 -6.38 7.53 14.62
CA ASN A 370 -6.59 6.54 15.69
C ASN A 370 -5.30 6.20 16.44
N THR A 371 -4.15 6.30 15.77
CA THR A 371 -2.83 5.96 16.31
C THR A 371 -1.92 7.18 16.41
N LEU A 372 -2.01 8.14 15.49
CA LEU A 372 -1.21 9.36 15.49
C LEU A 372 -1.55 10.26 16.69
N ALA A 373 -2.84 10.46 16.98
CA ALA A 373 -3.25 11.34 18.06
C ALA A 373 -2.78 10.86 19.45
N PRO A 374 -3.06 9.62 19.88
CA PRO A 374 -2.60 9.14 21.18
C PRO A 374 -1.06 9.03 21.26
N ALA A 375 -0.36 8.70 20.17
CA ALA A 375 1.11 8.70 20.14
C ALA A 375 1.71 10.08 20.44
N LEU A 376 1.29 11.10 19.69
CA LEU A 376 1.79 12.46 19.90
C LEU A 376 1.39 12.98 21.28
N LEU A 377 0.15 12.76 21.73
CA LEU A 377 -0.31 13.20 23.05
C LEU A 377 0.43 12.49 24.21
N ALA A 378 0.81 11.22 24.07
CA ALA A 378 1.65 10.52 25.04
C ALA A 378 3.08 11.10 25.13
N GLY A 379 3.56 11.74 24.06
CA GLY A 379 4.91 12.31 23.96
C GLY A 379 5.88 11.47 23.13
N ASP A 380 5.37 10.59 22.27
CA ASP A 380 6.16 9.82 21.30
C ASP A 380 6.52 10.66 20.08
N THR A 381 7.51 10.18 19.32
CA THR A 381 7.74 10.64 17.94
C THR A 381 7.19 9.60 16.98
N VAL A 382 6.79 10.03 15.78
CA VAL A 382 6.07 9.20 14.82
C VAL A 382 6.77 9.22 13.46
N LEU A 383 6.97 8.02 12.92
CA LEU A 383 7.33 7.77 11.52
C LEU A 383 6.08 7.22 10.85
N LEU A 384 5.39 8.05 10.09
CA LEU A 384 4.15 7.71 9.41
C LEU A 384 4.46 7.26 7.97
N LYS A 385 4.14 6.03 7.66
CA LYS A 385 4.03 5.52 6.29
C LYS A 385 2.55 5.63 5.86
N PRO A 386 2.18 6.60 5.02
CA PRO A 386 0.87 6.59 4.38
C PRO A 386 0.79 5.44 3.36
N SER A 387 -0.44 5.07 2.98
CA SER A 387 -0.65 4.16 1.86
C SER A 387 -0.14 4.78 0.55
N PRO A 388 0.54 4.01 -0.32
CA PRO A 388 0.90 4.42 -1.68
C PRO A 388 -0.29 4.90 -2.54
N GLN A 389 -1.51 4.48 -2.20
CA GLN A 389 -2.74 4.85 -2.92
C GLN A 389 -3.38 6.15 -2.40
N THR A 390 -3.04 6.60 -1.20
CA THR A 390 -3.51 7.90 -0.66
C THR A 390 -2.34 8.68 -0.04
N PRO A 391 -1.23 8.88 -0.77
CA PRO A 391 0.02 9.37 -0.21
C PRO A 391 -0.08 10.81 0.31
N LEU A 392 -0.91 11.66 -0.33
CA LEU A 392 -1.04 13.06 0.03
C LEU A 392 -1.55 13.26 1.46
N VAL A 393 -2.30 12.31 2.02
CA VAL A 393 -2.79 12.40 3.40
C VAL A 393 -1.63 12.52 4.40
N GLY A 394 -0.53 11.80 4.18
CA GLY A 394 0.68 11.93 5.00
C GLY A 394 1.29 13.32 4.90
N ASP A 395 1.43 13.84 3.68
CA ASP A 395 2.00 15.17 3.42
C ASP A 395 1.16 16.28 4.04
N ARG A 396 -0.17 16.18 3.94
CA ARG A 396 -1.10 17.15 4.52
C ARG A 396 -1.13 17.12 6.04
N LEU A 397 -1.01 15.93 6.66
CA LEU A 397 -0.81 15.83 8.11
C LEU A 397 0.50 16.50 8.54
N LYS A 398 1.60 16.24 7.82
CA LYS A 398 2.90 16.87 8.10
C LYS A 398 2.82 18.39 8.00
N GLU A 399 2.21 18.91 6.94
CA GLU A 399 1.98 20.35 6.72
C GLU A 399 1.17 20.97 7.88
N ALA A 400 0.09 20.31 8.30
CA ALA A 400 -0.75 20.79 9.40
C ALA A 400 0.00 20.82 10.74
N PHE A 401 0.78 19.79 11.05
CA PHE A 401 1.55 19.75 12.29
C PHE A 401 2.75 20.71 12.28
N ASP A 402 3.39 20.92 11.13
CA ASP A 402 4.42 21.94 10.97
C ASP A 402 3.81 23.34 11.20
N HIS A 403 2.65 23.62 10.60
CA HIS A 403 1.90 24.86 10.82
C HIS A 403 1.54 25.07 12.29
N ALA A 404 1.17 23.99 12.99
CA ALA A 404 0.82 24.02 14.41
C ALA A 404 2.03 24.23 15.35
N GLY A 405 3.26 24.18 14.83
CA GLY A 405 4.48 24.32 15.60
C GLY A 405 4.97 23.03 16.25
N LEU A 406 4.62 21.86 15.70
CA LEU A 406 5.21 20.60 16.12
C LEU A 406 6.74 20.65 15.93
N PRO A 407 7.54 20.25 16.93
CA PRO A 407 8.99 20.30 16.79
C PRO A 407 9.49 19.43 15.63
N LYS A 408 10.57 19.90 14.98
CA LYS A 408 11.20 19.20 13.86
C LYS A 408 11.50 17.74 14.20
N ASP A 409 11.32 16.86 13.21
CA ASP A 409 11.58 15.42 13.26
C ASP A 409 10.70 14.63 14.25
N VAL A 410 9.73 15.25 14.93
CA VAL A 410 8.72 14.56 15.77
C VAL A 410 7.71 13.79 14.94
N LEU A 411 7.22 14.36 13.84
CA LEU A 411 6.44 13.65 12.82
C LEU A 411 7.26 13.63 11.53
N GLN A 412 7.48 12.44 10.97
CA GLN A 412 8.17 12.24 9.70
C GLN A 412 7.31 11.36 8.79
N ILE A 413 7.28 11.68 7.49
CA ILE A 413 6.55 10.93 6.47
C ILE A 413 7.53 10.04 5.72
N LEU A 414 7.26 8.74 5.69
CA LEU A 414 8.06 7.73 5.01
C LEU A 414 7.23 7.15 3.86
N HIS A 415 7.38 7.73 2.68
CA HIS A 415 6.80 7.18 1.45
C HIS A 415 7.55 5.89 1.08
N LEU A 416 7.00 4.73 1.47
CA LEU A 416 7.58 3.40 1.17
C LEU A 416 6.64 2.67 0.19
N GLY A 417 7.13 2.26 -0.97
CA GLY A 417 6.34 1.55 -1.99
C GLY A 417 6.39 0.04 -1.85
N GLY A 418 7.59 -0.50 -1.62
CA GLY A 418 7.84 -1.93 -1.61
C GLY A 418 7.64 -2.59 -0.24
N ARG A 419 7.31 -3.89 -0.29
CA ARG A 419 7.19 -4.73 0.92
C ARG A 419 8.54 -4.92 1.60
N HIS A 420 9.63 -4.89 0.82
CA HIS A 420 10.99 -5.06 1.30
C HIS A 420 11.40 -3.91 2.23
N GLU A 421 11.22 -2.65 1.80
CA GLU A 421 11.58 -1.47 2.60
C GLU A 421 10.78 -1.46 3.90
N LEU A 422 9.48 -1.76 3.83
CA LEU A 422 8.63 -1.85 5.00
C LEU A 422 9.15 -2.90 5.99
N GLN A 423 9.45 -4.13 5.52
CA GLN A 423 9.98 -5.21 6.36
C GLN A 423 11.34 -4.86 6.98
N ALA A 424 12.21 -4.18 6.23
CA ALA A 424 13.51 -3.75 6.73
C ALA A 424 13.38 -2.64 7.78
N VAL A 425 12.53 -1.64 7.53
CA VAL A 425 12.32 -0.50 8.44
C VAL A 425 11.77 -0.96 9.78
N VAL A 426 10.76 -1.84 9.80
CA VAL A 426 10.18 -2.33 11.07
C VAL A 426 11.15 -3.18 11.90
N GLN A 427 12.32 -3.55 11.39
CA GLN A 427 13.38 -4.22 12.15
C GLN A 427 14.30 -3.24 12.89
N PHE A 428 14.23 -1.93 12.63
CA PHE A 428 15.18 -0.99 13.21
C PHE A 428 15.00 -0.86 14.74
N PRO A 429 16.08 -1.05 15.54
CA PRO A 429 15.99 -1.20 16.99
C PRO A 429 15.46 0.03 17.74
N LYS A 430 15.55 1.22 17.12
CA LYS A 430 15.07 2.49 17.67
C LYS A 430 13.57 2.70 17.50
N ILE A 431 12.90 1.98 16.60
CA ILE A 431 11.44 1.93 16.54
C ILE A 431 10.95 1.12 17.75
N ARG A 432 10.13 1.72 18.60
CA ARG A 432 9.67 1.13 19.86
C ARG A 432 8.25 0.59 19.81
N GLN A 433 7.53 0.85 18.74
CA GLN A 433 6.23 0.23 18.43
C GLN A 433 5.98 0.25 16.93
N VAL A 434 5.28 -0.77 16.43
CA VAL A 434 4.78 -0.85 15.07
C VAL A 434 3.25 -0.92 15.10
N CYS A 435 2.58 0.08 14.53
CA CYS A 435 1.14 0.06 14.29
C CYS A 435 0.90 -0.17 12.79
N PHE A 436 0.12 -1.19 12.45
CA PHE A 436 -0.22 -1.51 11.06
C PHE A 436 -1.74 -1.71 10.94
N THR A 437 -2.34 -1.01 9.99
CA THR A 437 -3.70 -1.25 9.55
C THR A 437 -3.69 -1.62 8.07
N GLY A 438 -4.32 -2.74 7.69
CA GLY A 438 -4.32 -3.24 6.32
C GLY A 438 -4.75 -4.70 6.23
N SER A 439 -4.40 -5.40 5.14
CA SER A 439 -4.82 -6.80 4.97
C SER A 439 -4.17 -7.75 5.98
N THR A 440 -4.85 -8.86 6.27
CA THR A 440 -4.34 -9.89 7.18
C THR A 440 -2.98 -10.45 6.73
N GLY A 441 -2.81 -10.67 5.42
CA GLY A 441 -1.52 -11.07 4.86
C GLY A 441 -0.40 -10.05 5.12
N GLY A 442 -0.70 -8.75 5.04
CA GLY A 442 0.23 -7.68 5.39
C GLY A 442 0.58 -7.67 6.88
N GLY A 443 -0.42 -7.80 7.76
CA GLY A 443 -0.22 -7.87 9.20
C GLY A 443 0.65 -9.05 9.64
N LEU A 444 0.40 -10.23 9.07
CA LEU A 444 1.24 -11.42 9.31
C LEU A 444 2.68 -11.21 8.82
N ALA A 445 2.89 -10.52 7.69
CA ALA A 445 4.22 -10.20 7.22
C ALA A 445 4.97 -9.25 8.17
N ILE A 446 4.29 -8.22 8.71
CA ILE A 446 4.84 -7.34 9.75
C ILE A 446 5.20 -8.12 11.01
N ARG A 447 4.31 -9.00 11.47
CA ARG A 447 4.55 -9.84 12.64
C ARG A 447 5.77 -10.75 12.46
N ARG A 448 5.93 -11.36 11.28
CA ARG A 448 7.12 -12.15 10.94
C ARG A 448 8.39 -11.30 10.91
N ALA A 449 8.34 -10.13 10.26
CA ALA A 449 9.48 -9.22 10.16
C ALA A 449 9.93 -8.66 11.53
N THR A 450 9.05 -8.64 12.52
CA THR A 450 9.35 -8.15 13.87
C THR A 450 9.62 -9.28 14.88
N ALA A 451 9.55 -10.55 14.49
CA ALA A 451 9.60 -11.70 15.40
C ALA A 451 10.90 -11.82 16.21
N ASP A 452 12.03 -11.36 15.67
CA ASP A 452 13.32 -11.35 16.37
C ASP A 452 13.48 -10.17 17.35
N ARG A 453 12.41 -9.39 17.57
CA ARG A 453 12.38 -8.22 18.44
C ARG A 453 11.26 -8.34 19.46
N VAL A 454 11.52 -7.87 20.68
CA VAL A 454 10.48 -7.70 21.71
C VAL A 454 9.82 -6.32 21.54
N VAL A 455 9.40 -6.01 20.32
CA VAL A 455 8.71 -4.75 19.99
C VAL A 455 7.19 -4.99 19.98
N PRO A 456 6.39 -4.17 20.66
CA PRO A 456 4.94 -4.25 20.53
C PRO A 456 4.50 -4.01 19.09
N VAL A 457 3.52 -4.80 18.66
CA VAL A 457 2.88 -4.67 17.35
C VAL A 457 1.38 -4.54 17.59
N ASN A 458 0.79 -3.49 17.04
CA ASN A 458 -0.65 -3.27 17.02
C ASN A 458 -1.15 -3.49 15.59
N LEU A 459 -2.03 -4.46 15.39
CA LEU A 459 -2.55 -4.88 14.09
C LEU A 459 -4.07 -4.66 14.04
N GLU A 460 -4.52 -3.89 13.07
CA GLU A 460 -5.94 -3.82 12.68
C GLU A 460 -6.06 -4.38 11.27
N LEU A 461 -6.70 -5.55 11.15
CA LEU A 461 -6.70 -6.34 9.92
C LEU A 461 -8.11 -6.42 9.32
N GLY A 462 -8.26 -7.28 8.31
CA GLY A 462 -9.53 -7.44 7.59
C GLY A 462 -10.66 -8.01 8.44
N GLY A 463 -11.87 -7.89 7.91
CA GLY A 463 -13.09 -8.44 8.46
C GLY A 463 -13.74 -9.44 7.51
N ASN A 464 -14.86 -10.01 7.96
CA ASN A 464 -15.84 -10.66 7.11
C ASN A 464 -17.20 -10.54 7.81
N ASP A 465 -17.55 -9.28 8.04
CA ASP A 465 -18.40 -8.86 9.14
C ASP A 465 -19.85 -9.26 8.88
N PRO A 466 -20.45 -10.09 9.77
CA PRO A 466 -21.78 -10.60 9.53
C PRO A 466 -22.88 -9.69 10.09
N ALA A 467 -24.02 -9.69 9.43
CA ALA A 467 -25.28 -9.15 9.92
C ALA A 467 -26.31 -10.27 10.10
N TYR A 468 -27.02 -10.29 11.23
CA TYR A 468 -28.19 -11.15 11.41
C TYR A 468 -29.47 -10.32 11.51
N VAL A 469 -30.42 -10.58 10.61
CA VAL A 469 -31.74 -9.96 10.55
C VAL A 469 -32.78 -10.94 11.09
N ARG A 470 -33.25 -10.65 12.31
CA ARG A 470 -34.25 -11.47 13.02
C ARG A 470 -35.64 -11.32 12.42
N ALA A 471 -36.49 -12.30 12.72
CA ALA A 471 -37.88 -12.36 12.25
C ALA A 471 -38.72 -11.11 12.56
N ASP A 472 -38.39 -10.36 13.62
CA ASP A 472 -39.11 -9.19 14.09
C ASP A 472 -38.51 -7.85 13.64
N ALA A 473 -37.43 -7.89 12.85
CA ALA A 473 -36.75 -6.69 12.34
C ALA A 473 -37.70 -5.76 11.56
N ASP A 474 -37.41 -4.46 11.57
CA ASP A 474 -38.06 -3.51 10.66
C ASP A 474 -37.47 -3.66 9.26
N ILE A 475 -38.14 -4.42 8.40
CA ILE A 475 -37.63 -4.85 7.09
C ILE A 475 -37.12 -3.68 6.25
N ALA A 476 -37.93 -2.63 6.05
CA ALA A 476 -37.55 -1.53 5.17
C ALA A 476 -36.41 -0.69 5.74
N TRP A 477 -36.47 -0.40 7.04
CA TRP A 477 -35.42 0.37 7.71
C TRP A 477 -34.10 -0.40 7.79
N THR A 478 -34.15 -1.69 8.13
CA THR A 478 -32.98 -2.56 8.19
C THR A 478 -32.37 -2.76 6.81
N ALA A 479 -33.18 -2.96 5.75
CA ALA A 479 -32.67 -3.07 4.39
C ALA A 479 -31.89 -1.83 3.94
N GLY A 480 -32.41 -0.63 4.24
CA GLY A 480 -31.73 0.65 4.02
C GLY A 480 -30.32 0.70 4.61
N ASN A 481 -30.22 0.37 5.90
CA ASN A 481 -28.94 0.42 6.61
C ASN A 481 -27.97 -0.69 6.19
N ILE A 482 -28.47 -1.88 5.84
CA ILE A 482 -27.62 -2.99 5.39
C ILE A 482 -27.05 -2.71 4.00
N VAL A 483 -27.84 -2.15 3.07
CA VAL A 483 -27.31 -1.73 1.76
C VAL A 483 -26.23 -0.66 1.94
N ASP A 484 -26.47 0.36 2.77
CA ASP A 484 -25.45 1.38 3.02
C ASP A 484 -24.18 0.77 3.65
N GLY A 485 -24.33 -0.06 4.69
CA GLY A 485 -23.22 -0.70 5.39
C GLY A 485 -22.39 -1.67 4.55
N ALA A 486 -22.94 -2.21 3.45
CA ALA A 486 -22.20 -3.08 2.53
C ALA A 486 -21.65 -2.35 1.30
N ILE A 487 -22.30 -1.27 0.86
CA ILE A 487 -22.02 -0.63 -0.44
C ILE A 487 -21.30 0.72 -0.30
N PHE A 488 -21.38 1.38 0.87
CA PHE A 488 -20.67 2.62 1.12
C PHE A 488 -19.16 2.48 0.83
N ASN A 489 -18.56 3.52 0.28
CA ASN A 489 -17.16 3.50 -0.19
C ASN A 489 -16.88 2.40 -1.23
N SER A 490 -17.91 2.02 -2.01
CA SER A 490 -17.87 0.89 -2.94
C SER A 490 -17.52 -0.44 -2.25
N GLY A 491 -18.02 -0.63 -1.02
CA GLY A 491 -17.78 -1.79 -0.16
C GLY A 491 -16.34 -1.93 0.37
N GLN A 492 -15.51 -0.91 0.20
CA GLN A 492 -14.11 -0.94 0.63
C GLN A 492 -13.99 -0.42 2.07
N SER A 493 -14.57 -1.14 3.03
CA SER A 493 -14.51 -0.84 4.46
C SER A 493 -14.13 -2.09 5.24
N CYS A 494 -13.18 -1.98 6.17
CA CYS A 494 -12.79 -3.10 7.04
C CYS A 494 -13.94 -3.59 7.92
N CYS A 495 -14.88 -2.70 8.25
CA CYS A 495 -16.08 -3.01 9.03
C CYS A 495 -17.37 -2.89 8.21
N GLY A 496 -17.24 -2.96 6.88
CA GLY A 496 -18.37 -3.09 5.97
C GLY A 496 -19.00 -4.47 6.12
N LEU A 497 -20.32 -4.55 5.92
CA LEU A 497 -21.03 -5.82 5.97
C LEU A 497 -20.66 -6.67 4.76
N GLU A 498 -20.12 -7.86 5.03
CA GLU A 498 -19.68 -8.80 3.99
C GLU A 498 -20.62 -10.00 3.88
N ARG A 499 -21.42 -10.29 4.93
CA ARG A 499 -22.34 -11.45 4.97
C ARG A 499 -23.64 -11.12 5.68
N VAL A 500 -24.78 -11.42 5.08
CA VAL A 500 -26.09 -11.17 5.71
C VAL A 500 -26.85 -12.47 5.91
N TYR A 501 -27.21 -12.77 7.15
CA TYR A 501 -28.08 -13.86 7.56
C TYR A 501 -29.47 -13.32 7.83
N VAL A 502 -30.50 -13.94 7.25
CA VAL A 502 -31.89 -13.48 7.42
C VAL A 502 -32.76 -14.64 7.85
N HIS A 503 -33.53 -14.42 8.90
CA HIS A 503 -34.48 -15.40 9.41
C HIS A 503 -35.47 -15.84 8.31
N GLU A 504 -35.70 -17.15 8.20
CA GLU A 504 -36.40 -17.77 7.08
C GLU A 504 -37.81 -17.20 6.84
N SER A 505 -38.50 -16.81 7.92
CA SER A 505 -39.87 -16.29 7.88
C SER A 505 -40.01 -14.95 7.16
N ILE A 506 -38.93 -14.17 7.04
CA ILE A 506 -38.93 -12.84 6.39
C ILE A 506 -37.95 -12.73 5.23
N HIS A 507 -37.16 -13.78 4.95
CA HIS A 507 -36.07 -13.73 3.97
C HIS A 507 -36.49 -13.16 2.61
N ASP A 508 -37.57 -13.67 2.00
CA ASP A 508 -37.95 -13.26 0.65
C ASP A 508 -38.50 -11.82 0.62
N GLU A 509 -39.20 -11.40 1.67
CA GLU A 509 -39.65 -10.00 1.83
C GLU A 509 -38.46 -9.06 2.05
N PHE A 510 -37.47 -9.50 2.82
CA PHE A 510 -36.25 -8.74 3.07
C PHE A 510 -35.38 -8.59 1.81
N VAL A 511 -35.21 -9.66 1.02
CA VAL A 511 -34.53 -9.59 -0.29
C VAL A 511 -35.22 -8.59 -1.21
N ALA A 512 -36.55 -8.58 -1.27
CA ALA A 512 -37.28 -7.60 -2.07
C ALA A 512 -37.05 -6.15 -1.57
N ALA A 513 -36.92 -5.95 -0.26
CA ALA A 513 -36.58 -4.64 0.31
C ALA A 513 -35.14 -4.22 -0.02
N LEU A 514 -34.17 -5.13 0.03
CA LEU A 514 -32.78 -4.88 -0.40
C LEU A 514 -32.72 -4.50 -1.88
N GLN A 515 -33.44 -5.23 -2.75
CA GLN A 515 -33.53 -4.91 -4.17
C GLN A 515 -34.10 -3.51 -4.40
N LYS A 516 -35.15 -3.13 -3.68
CA LYS A 516 -35.77 -1.81 -3.79
C LYS A 516 -34.80 -0.70 -3.39
N GLU A 517 -34.08 -0.88 -2.28
CA GLU A 517 -33.10 0.10 -1.81
C GLU A 517 -31.92 0.21 -2.78
N LEU A 518 -31.34 -0.92 -3.18
CA LEU A 518 -30.17 -0.96 -4.06
C LEU A 518 -30.48 -0.38 -5.46
N ALA A 519 -31.72 -0.51 -5.93
CA ALA A 519 -32.18 0.14 -7.17
C ALA A 519 -32.13 1.67 -7.12
N SER A 520 -32.10 2.28 -5.93
CA SER A 520 -31.99 3.73 -5.75
C SER A 520 -30.57 4.28 -5.88
N TYR A 521 -29.54 3.42 -5.82
CA TYR A 521 -28.14 3.82 -5.84
C TYR A 521 -27.68 4.20 -7.25
N THR A 522 -26.83 5.22 -7.34
CA THR A 522 -26.19 5.66 -8.58
C THR A 522 -24.70 5.32 -8.56
N LEU A 523 -24.25 4.51 -9.52
CA LEU A 523 -22.83 4.24 -9.80
C LEU A 523 -22.33 5.26 -10.83
N GLY A 524 -21.27 6.00 -10.53
CA GLY A 524 -20.84 7.06 -11.45
C GLY A 524 -19.59 7.83 -11.03
N ASP A 525 -19.38 8.96 -11.70
CA ASP A 525 -18.26 9.87 -11.41
C ASP A 525 -18.30 10.29 -9.94
N PRO A 526 -17.22 10.04 -9.15
CA PRO A 526 -17.21 10.38 -7.75
C PRO A 526 -17.22 11.89 -7.48
N PHE A 527 -17.01 12.76 -8.48
CA PHE A 527 -17.18 14.20 -8.36
C PHE A 527 -18.63 14.68 -8.56
N ASP A 528 -19.52 13.83 -9.07
CA ASP A 528 -20.95 14.11 -9.11
C ASP A 528 -21.56 13.91 -7.72
N LYS A 529 -22.26 14.92 -7.21
CA LYS A 529 -22.89 14.88 -5.88
C LYS A 529 -24.05 13.88 -5.79
N SER A 530 -24.59 13.43 -6.91
CA SER A 530 -25.65 12.42 -6.98
C SER A 530 -25.12 10.98 -6.93
N THR A 531 -23.80 10.79 -7.09
CA THR A 531 -23.17 9.47 -7.04
C THR A 531 -23.20 8.90 -5.62
N ASN A 532 -23.67 7.66 -5.49
CA ASN A 532 -23.59 6.86 -4.25
C ASN A 532 -22.37 5.94 -4.27
N VAL A 533 -22.02 5.38 -5.43
CA VAL A 533 -20.97 4.37 -5.60
C VAL A 533 -19.94 4.89 -6.60
N GLY A 534 -18.69 5.01 -6.16
CA GLY A 534 -17.56 5.39 -7.01
C GLY A 534 -16.82 4.17 -7.57
N PRO A 535 -15.66 4.36 -8.22
CA PRO A 535 -14.83 3.23 -8.65
C PRO A 535 -14.27 2.46 -7.45
N VAL A 536 -13.92 1.20 -7.67
CA VAL A 536 -13.03 0.47 -6.75
C VAL A 536 -11.58 0.90 -7.00
N VAL A 537 -10.73 0.69 -5.99
CA VAL A 537 -9.42 1.30 -5.87
C VAL A 537 -8.43 0.96 -6.99
N SER A 538 -8.55 -0.23 -7.60
CA SER A 538 -7.61 -0.71 -8.62
C SER A 538 -8.21 -1.78 -9.52
N PRO A 539 -7.70 -1.95 -10.77
CA PRO A 539 -8.14 -3.02 -11.66
C PRO A 539 -8.01 -4.42 -11.04
N ARG A 540 -6.99 -4.63 -10.21
CA ARG A 540 -6.81 -5.87 -9.45
C ARG A 540 -7.97 -6.13 -8.50
N ALA A 541 -8.38 -5.14 -7.72
CA ALA A 541 -9.52 -5.28 -6.80
C ALA A 541 -10.80 -5.63 -7.58
N ALA A 542 -11.04 -4.99 -8.73
CA ALA A 542 -12.18 -5.34 -9.59
C ALA A 542 -12.15 -6.80 -10.06
N GLN A 543 -10.98 -7.33 -10.43
CA GLN A 543 -10.83 -8.73 -10.83
C GLN A 543 -11.06 -9.70 -9.65
N GLU A 544 -10.57 -9.37 -8.46
CA GLU A 544 -10.76 -10.18 -7.25
C GLU A 544 -12.26 -10.24 -6.86
N ILE A 545 -12.98 -9.11 -6.94
CA ILE A 545 -14.43 -9.07 -6.69
C ILE A 545 -15.21 -9.93 -7.70
N GLU A 546 -14.95 -9.75 -9.00
CA GLU A 546 -15.63 -10.53 -10.05
C GLU A 546 -15.30 -12.04 -9.98
N ALA A 547 -14.11 -12.40 -9.50
CA ALA A 547 -13.75 -13.79 -9.26
C ALA A 547 -14.60 -14.43 -8.15
N GLN A 548 -14.85 -13.71 -7.04
CA GLN A 548 -15.72 -14.21 -5.98
C GLN A 548 -17.18 -14.32 -6.42
N VAL A 549 -17.68 -13.35 -7.19
CA VAL A 549 -19.02 -13.43 -7.81
C VAL A 549 -19.12 -14.66 -8.70
N THR A 550 -18.12 -14.89 -9.56
CA THR A 550 -18.08 -16.05 -10.46
C THR A 550 -18.04 -17.38 -9.69
N ASP A 551 -17.24 -17.47 -8.62
CA ASP A 551 -17.20 -18.64 -7.73
C ASP A 551 -18.58 -18.94 -7.12
N ALA A 552 -19.24 -17.92 -6.58
CA ALA A 552 -20.57 -18.06 -5.98
C ALA A 552 -21.61 -18.54 -7.00
N LEU A 553 -21.67 -17.91 -8.18
CA LEU A 553 -22.61 -18.29 -9.24
C LEU A 553 -22.38 -19.72 -9.72
N ASN A 554 -21.13 -20.14 -9.89
CA ASN A 554 -20.79 -21.52 -10.29
C ASN A 554 -21.19 -22.57 -9.22
N LYS A 555 -21.30 -22.15 -7.95
CA LYS A 555 -21.74 -22.98 -6.83
C LYS A 555 -23.23 -22.87 -6.52
N GLY A 556 -23.99 -22.16 -7.36
CA GLY A 556 -25.45 -22.10 -7.28
C GLY A 556 -26.02 -20.86 -6.60
N ALA A 557 -25.20 -19.84 -6.31
CA ALA A 557 -25.74 -18.53 -5.96
C ALA A 557 -26.54 -17.95 -7.13
N VAL A 558 -27.49 -17.07 -6.81
CA VAL A 558 -28.30 -16.36 -7.80
C VAL A 558 -28.03 -14.87 -7.68
N ASP A 559 -27.70 -14.23 -8.79
CA ASP A 559 -27.65 -12.77 -8.88
C ASP A 559 -29.07 -12.21 -8.85
N ALA A 560 -29.42 -11.59 -7.73
CA ALA A 560 -30.70 -10.92 -7.49
C ALA A 560 -30.57 -9.40 -7.57
N THR A 561 -29.51 -8.88 -8.20
CA THR A 561 -29.32 -7.44 -8.41
C THR A 561 -30.49 -6.84 -9.18
N PRO A 562 -31.11 -5.75 -8.69
CA PRO A 562 -32.22 -5.11 -9.38
C PRO A 562 -31.75 -4.44 -10.69
N PRO A 563 -32.62 -4.30 -11.70
CA PRO A 563 -32.32 -3.50 -12.87
C PRO A 563 -31.98 -2.05 -12.49
N ASN A 564 -30.83 -1.55 -12.92
CA ASN A 564 -30.38 -0.19 -12.69
C ASN A 564 -29.55 0.28 -13.90
N ALA A 565 -29.90 1.44 -14.45
CA ALA A 565 -29.26 1.95 -15.67
C ALA A 565 -27.76 2.25 -15.48
N SER A 566 -27.37 2.77 -14.31
CA SER A 566 -25.98 3.10 -13.98
C SER A 566 -25.12 1.85 -13.79
N PHE A 567 -25.71 0.76 -13.29
CA PHE A 567 -25.02 -0.52 -13.11
C PHE A 567 -24.78 -1.24 -14.44
N ALA A 568 -25.73 -1.12 -15.38
CA ALA A 568 -25.63 -1.71 -16.71
C ALA A 568 -24.68 -0.95 -17.64
N SER A 569 -24.46 0.35 -17.38
CA SER A 569 -23.62 1.24 -18.19
C SER A 569 -22.69 2.08 -17.31
N PRO A 570 -21.73 1.46 -16.59
CA PRO A 570 -20.77 2.22 -15.80
C PRO A 570 -19.89 3.11 -16.70
N PRO A 571 -19.24 4.16 -16.13
CA PRO A 571 -18.29 4.96 -16.89
C PRO A 571 -17.20 4.10 -17.55
N ASN A 572 -16.82 4.48 -18.78
CA ASN A 572 -15.89 3.72 -19.62
C ASN A 572 -14.40 3.96 -19.29
N THR A 573 -14.09 5.04 -18.57
CA THR A 573 -12.76 5.37 -18.07
C THR A 573 -12.75 5.17 -16.56
N GLY A 574 -11.77 4.43 -16.02
CA GLY A 574 -11.65 4.13 -14.59
C GLY A 574 -11.83 2.65 -14.26
N THR A 575 -12.14 2.36 -13.00
CA THR A 575 -12.30 0.99 -12.47
C THR A 575 -13.61 0.87 -11.69
N TYR A 576 -14.73 0.69 -12.39
CA TYR A 576 -16.05 0.61 -11.77
C TYR A 576 -16.52 -0.84 -11.68
N VAL A 577 -17.02 -1.21 -10.51
CA VAL A 577 -17.70 -2.50 -10.26
C VAL A 577 -19.12 -2.17 -9.84
N ALA A 578 -20.08 -2.78 -10.53
CA ALA A 578 -21.49 -2.59 -10.18
C ALA A 578 -21.79 -3.31 -8.85
N PRO A 579 -22.59 -2.70 -7.97
CA PRO A 579 -23.09 -3.40 -6.80
C PRO A 579 -23.81 -4.71 -7.18
N ARG A 580 -23.60 -5.76 -6.39
CA ARG A 580 -24.22 -7.08 -6.61
C ARG A 580 -24.93 -7.56 -5.36
N LEU A 581 -26.16 -8.07 -5.54
CA LEU A 581 -26.92 -8.77 -4.51
C LEU A 581 -26.95 -10.25 -4.85
N LEU A 582 -26.32 -11.09 -4.05
CA LEU A 582 -26.29 -12.54 -4.25
C LEU A 582 -27.19 -13.21 -3.21
N ILE A 583 -28.09 -14.09 -3.67
CA ILE A 583 -28.91 -14.93 -2.79
C ILE A 583 -28.58 -16.40 -3.03
N ASN A 584 -29.12 -17.29 -2.18
CA ASN A 584 -28.82 -18.72 -2.23
C ASN A 584 -27.31 -19.00 -2.06
N VAL A 585 -26.64 -18.15 -1.30
CA VAL A 585 -25.23 -18.32 -0.93
C VAL A 585 -25.10 -19.26 0.27
N ASN A 586 -23.93 -19.88 0.40
CA ASN A 586 -23.58 -20.72 1.54
C ASN A 586 -22.07 -20.69 1.77
N HIS A 587 -21.60 -21.31 2.85
CA HIS A 587 -20.20 -21.29 3.29
C HIS A 587 -19.24 -22.11 2.41
N ASP A 588 -19.72 -22.83 1.40
CA ASP A 588 -18.82 -23.41 0.38
C ASP A 588 -18.33 -22.36 -0.63
N MET A 589 -18.96 -21.18 -0.67
CA MET A 589 -18.64 -20.07 -1.57
C MET A 589 -17.62 -19.12 -0.94
N GLN A 590 -16.68 -18.60 -1.75
CA GLN A 590 -15.63 -17.71 -1.25
C GLN A 590 -16.21 -16.45 -0.59
N VAL A 591 -17.25 -15.87 -1.18
CA VAL A 591 -17.93 -14.67 -0.67
C VAL A 591 -18.47 -14.79 0.76
N MET A 592 -18.68 -16.02 1.26
CA MET A 592 -19.15 -16.25 2.64
C MET A 592 -18.03 -16.50 3.65
N ARG A 593 -16.77 -16.59 3.19
CA ARG A 593 -15.59 -16.96 4.01
C ARG A 593 -14.44 -15.96 3.94
N ASP A 594 -14.20 -15.40 2.76
CA ASP A 594 -13.12 -14.46 2.50
C ASP A 594 -13.67 -13.02 2.43
N GLU A 595 -12.85 -12.03 2.79
CA GLU A 595 -13.20 -10.60 2.66
C GLU A 595 -13.29 -10.25 1.17
N THR A 596 -14.43 -9.68 0.72
CA THR A 596 -14.57 -9.20 -0.67
C THR A 596 -13.91 -7.84 -0.84
N PHE A 597 -14.13 -6.94 0.12
CA PHE A 597 -13.67 -5.55 0.07
C PHE A 597 -14.16 -4.82 -1.19
N GLY A 598 -15.42 -5.05 -1.55
CA GLY A 598 -16.07 -4.55 -2.77
C GLY A 598 -17.58 -4.48 -2.61
N PRO A 599 -18.32 -3.91 -3.58
CA PRO A 599 -19.74 -3.61 -3.42
C PRO A 599 -20.61 -4.86 -3.62
N LEU A 600 -20.52 -5.82 -2.71
CA LEU A 600 -21.16 -7.13 -2.78
C LEU A 600 -22.02 -7.36 -1.54
N LEU A 601 -23.24 -7.86 -1.74
CA LEU A 601 -24.20 -8.12 -0.67
C LEU A 601 -24.72 -9.56 -0.77
N PRO A 602 -24.01 -10.55 -0.18
CA PRO A 602 -24.45 -11.93 -0.14
C PRO A 602 -25.44 -12.16 1.02
N VAL A 603 -26.58 -12.79 0.73
CA VAL A 603 -27.69 -12.99 1.66
C VAL A 603 -28.05 -14.47 1.78
N MET A 604 -27.87 -15.00 2.98
CA MET A 604 -28.13 -16.38 3.35
C MET A 604 -29.37 -16.48 4.26
N LYS A 605 -30.20 -17.48 4.00
CA LYS A 605 -31.36 -17.82 4.84
C LYS A 605 -30.90 -18.64 6.05
N VAL A 606 -31.43 -18.35 7.23
CA VAL A 606 -31.21 -19.11 8.49
C VAL A 606 -32.55 -19.39 9.17
N ARG A 607 -32.67 -20.52 9.87
CA ARG A 607 -33.92 -20.98 10.48
C ARG A 607 -34.24 -20.30 11.79
N ASP A 608 -33.21 -20.01 12.60
CA ASP A 608 -33.36 -19.52 13.97
C ASP A 608 -32.12 -18.74 14.45
N ASP A 609 -32.21 -18.18 15.65
CA ASP A 609 -31.13 -17.39 16.27
C ASP A 609 -29.85 -18.22 16.49
N ALA A 610 -29.97 -19.51 16.80
CA ALA A 610 -28.82 -20.36 17.12
C ALA A 610 -28.00 -20.67 15.86
N GLU A 611 -28.67 -21.02 14.76
CA GLU A 611 -28.01 -21.20 13.46
C GLU A 611 -27.37 -19.90 12.96
N ALA A 612 -28.04 -18.75 13.18
CA ALA A 612 -27.47 -17.46 12.83
C ALA A 612 -26.15 -17.21 13.56
N VAL A 613 -26.12 -17.35 14.89
CA VAL A 613 -24.90 -17.15 15.69
C VAL A 613 -23.80 -18.15 15.30
N GLU A 614 -24.13 -19.42 15.07
CA GLU A 614 -23.19 -20.43 14.60
C GLU A 614 -22.49 -19.98 13.30
N LEU A 615 -23.27 -19.58 12.30
CA LEU A 615 -22.74 -19.16 11.00
C LEU A 615 -22.06 -17.78 11.03
N MET A 616 -22.50 -16.88 11.91
CA MET A 616 -21.80 -15.61 12.18
C MET A 616 -20.40 -15.87 12.73
N ASN A 617 -20.24 -16.89 13.58
CA ASN A 617 -18.96 -17.26 14.17
C ASN A 617 -18.09 -18.17 13.29
N ASP A 618 -18.68 -18.84 12.29
CA ASP A 618 -17.95 -19.61 11.27
C ASP A 618 -17.21 -18.67 10.30
N SER A 619 -16.09 -18.15 10.79
CA SER A 619 -15.16 -17.26 10.09
C SER A 619 -13.84 -17.21 10.86
N ASN A 620 -12.72 -17.06 10.13
CA ASN A 620 -11.41 -16.77 10.71
C ASN A 620 -11.31 -15.31 11.21
N PHE A 621 -12.26 -14.46 10.85
CA PHE A 621 -12.31 -13.04 11.20
C PHE A 621 -13.28 -12.80 12.36
N GLY A 622 -13.10 -11.66 13.03
CA GLY A 622 -13.93 -11.21 14.14
C GLY A 622 -13.74 -9.73 14.43
N LEU A 623 -13.85 -8.87 13.40
CA LEU A 623 -13.72 -7.42 13.58
C LEU A 623 -15.03 -6.84 14.13
N THR A 624 -16.08 -6.80 13.32
CA THR A 624 -17.42 -6.41 13.78
C THR A 624 -18.50 -7.41 13.38
N ALA A 625 -19.65 -7.30 14.05
CA ALA A 625 -20.87 -8.04 13.73
C ALA A 625 -22.09 -7.19 14.08
N SER A 626 -23.24 -7.47 13.47
CA SER A 626 -24.48 -6.74 13.76
C SER A 626 -25.71 -7.65 13.89
N ILE A 627 -26.62 -7.28 14.79
CA ILE A 627 -27.91 -7.96 15.00
C ILE A 627 -29.04 -6.94 14.84
N TRP A 628 -30.03 -7.26 14.02
CA TRP A 628 -31.13 -6.35 13.63
C TRP A 628 -32.47 -6.92 14.10
N THR A 629 -33.16 -6.18 14.98
CA THR A 629 -34.32 -6.67 15.73
C THR A 629 -35.06 -5.54 16.45
N LYS A 630 -36.36 -5.71 16.69
CA LYS A 630 -37.14 -4.81 17.55
C LYS A 630 -37.02 -5.23 19.01
N ASP A 631 -36.79 -6.51 19.28
CA ASP A 631 -36.50 -7.04 20.61
C ASP A 631 -34.99 -6.92 20.93
N VAL A 632 -34.63 -5.80 21.56
CA VAL A 632 -33.25 -5.49 21.97
C VAL A 632 -32.80 -6.37 23.13
N ASP A 633 -33.70 -6.86 23.98
CA ASP A 633 -33.33 -7.70 25.13
C ASP A 633 -32.83 -9.07 24.68
N VAL A 634 -33.46 -9.65 23.66
CA VAL A 634 -32.93 -10.89 23.06
C VAL A 634 -31.61 -10.63 22.34
N ALA A 635 -31.47 -9.50 21.64
CA ALA A 635 -30.22 -9.12 20.97
C ALA A 635 -29.03 -9.04 21.92
N ARG A 636 -29.25 -8.57 23.16
CA ARG A 636 -28.21 -8.52 24.21
C ARG A 636 -27.71 -9.91 24.60
N GLY A 637 -28.60 -10.89 24.67
CA GLY A 637 -28.21 -12.28 24.92
C GLY A 637 -27.35 -12.84 23.80
N LEU A 638 -27.78 -12.63 22.55
CA LEU A 638 -27.04 -13.09 21.36
C LEU A 638 -25.69 -12.39 21.20
N GLN A 639 -25.61 -11.11 21.56
CA GLN A 639 -24.39 -10.32 21.47
C GLN A 639 -23.23 -10.95 22.24
N ASP A 640 -23.48 -11.56 23.40
CA ASP A 640 -22.45 -12.21 24.23
C ASP A 640 -21.92 -13.51 23.59
N GLU A 641 -22.67 -14.11 22.66
CA GLU A 641 -22.29 -15.35 21.96
C GLU A 641 -21.55 -15.09 20.64
N VAL A 642 -21.61 -13.88 20.10
CA VAL A 642 -20.97 -13.52 18.83
C VAL A 642 -19.49 -13.18 19.04
N GLU A 643 -18.61 -13.84 18.28
CA GLU A 643 -17.15 -13.71 18.38
C GLU A 643 -16.61 -12.56 17.53
N ALA A 644 -16.86 -11.32 17.94
CA ALA A 644 -16.30 -10.13 17.30
C ALA A 644 -15.85 -9.08 18.32
N GLY A 645 -14.89 -8.24 17.92
CA GLY A 645 -14.39 -7.16 18.78
C GLY A 645 -15.40 -6.03 19.00
N THR A 646 -16.29 -5.79 18.03
CA THR A 646 -17.44 -4.88 18.18
C THR A 646 -18.71 -5.56 17.70
N VAL A 647 -19.71 -5.68 18.57
CA VAL A 647 -21.04 -6.21 18.20
C VAL A 647 -22.07 -5.09 18.30
N PHE A 648 -22.76 -4.85 17.20
CA PHE A 648 -23.79 -3.83 17.08
C PHE A 648 -25.18 -4.43 17.21
N ILE A 649 -26.10 -3.67 17.80
CA ILE A 649 -27.54 -3.92 17.72
C ILE A 649 -28.17 -2.77 16.92
N ASN A 650 -28.85 -3.10 15.82
CA ASN A 650 -29.49 -2.14 14.92
C ASN A 650 -28.55 -1.06 14.35
N ARG A 651 -27.29 -1.46 14.05
CA ARG A 651 -26.25 -0.60 13.45
C ARG A 651 -25.17 -1.45 12.79
N CYS A 652 -24.38 -0.88 11.89
CA CYS A 652 -23.14 -1.44 11.37
C CYS A 652 -22.17 -0.33 10.95
N ASP A 653 -20.96 -0.69 10.48
CA ASP A 653 -19.95 0.18 9.86
C ASP A 653 -19.68 1.50 10.62
N PHE A 654 -19.56 1.43 11.94
CA PHE A 654 -19.36 2.63 12.77
C PHE A 654 -18.40 2.41 13.96
N PRO A 655 -17.11 2.72 13.78
CA PRO A 655 -16.16 2.73 14.90
C PRO A 655 -16.33 4.00 15.74
N SER A 656 -16.85 3.84 16.96
CA SER A 656 -17.05 4.92 17.93
C SER A 656 -15.72 5.39 18.53
N PRO A 657 -15.47 6.70 18.72
CA PRO A 657 -14.22 7.18 19.31
C PRO A 657 -14.01 6.72 20.75
N ASP A 658 -15.09 6.54 21.51
CA ASP A 658 -15.09 6.25 22.95
C ASP A 658 -15.12 4.76 23.30
N LEU A 659 -15.23 3.88 22.30
CA LEU A 659 -15.15 2.44 22.46
C LEU A 659 -13.85 1.93 21.86
N SER A 660 -13.28 0.89 22.47
CA SER A 660 -12.08 0.25 21.95
C SER A 660 -12.37 -0.42 20.62
N TRP A 661 -11.56 -0.11 19.62
CA TRP A 661 -11.54 -0.81 18.34
C TRP A 661 -10.55 -1.96 18.42
N ILE A 662 -11.05 -3.17 18.21
CA ILE A 662 -10.34 -4.44 18.46
C ILE A 662 -10.77 -5.43 17.37
N GLY A 663 -9.81 -6.18 16.82
CA GLY A 663 -10.09 -7.37 16.02
C GLY A 663 -9.89 -8.63 16.85
N TRP A 664 -10.86 -9.54 16.83
CA TRP A 664 -10.71 -10.90 17.35
C TRP A 664 -10.20 -11.83 16.26
N LYS A 665 -9.73 -13.03 16.65
CA LYS A 665 -9.19 -14.04 15.72
C LYS A 665 -8.09 -13.44 14.82
N ASP A 666 -8.20 -13.59 13.50
CA ASP A 666 -7.22 -13.06 12.54
C ASP A 666 -7.46 -11.58 12.17
N SER A 667 -8.50 -10.93 12.74
CA SER A 667 -8.80 -9.51 12.46
C SER A 667 -7.92 -8.52 13.21
N GLY A 668 -7.09 -8.94 14.17
CA GLY A 668 -6.19 -7.99 14.81
C GLY A 668 -5.40 -8.48 16.01
N LEU A 669 -4.59 -7.56 16.53
CA LEU A 669 -3.81 -7.73 17.75
C LEU A 669 -3.64 -6.35 18.40
N GLY A 670 -4.10 -6.22 19.65
CA GLY A 670 -4.06 -4.95 20.38
C GLY A 670 -5.37 -4.18 20.25
N SER A 671 -5.31 -2.87 20.46
CA SER A 671 -6.50 -2.01 20.47
C SER A 671 -6.12 -0.57 20.11
N THR A 672 -6.99 0.09 19.34
CA THR A 672 -7.00 1.55 19.21
C THR A 672 -8.33 2.11 19.69
N LEU A 673 -8.45 3.45 19.74
CA LEU A 673 -9.65 4.15 20.22
C LEU A 673 -10.03 3.81 21.67
N GLY A 674 -11.05 4.51 22.17
CA GLY A 674 -11.65 4.27 23.46
C GLY A 674 -10.71 4.47 24.66
N PRO A 675 -11.11 3.97 25.84
CA PRO A 675 -10.41 4.24 27.10
C PRO A 675 -9.01 3.62 27.16
N ARG A 676 -8.69 2.70 26.25
CA ARG A 676 -7.39 2.03 26.14
C ARG A 676 -6.57 2.47 24.93
N GLY A 677 -7.01 3.46 24.17
CA GLY A 677 -6.29 3.92 22.98
C GLY A 677 -4.87 4.46 23.23
N PHE A 678 -4.53 4.81 24.48
CA PHE A 678 -3.18 5.20 24.90
C PHE A 678 -2.29 4.02 25.34
N ASP A 679 -2.84 2.82 25.55
CA ASP A 679 -2.09 1.68 26.11
C ASP A 679 -0.94 1.25 25.19
N GLY A 680 -1.12 1.31 23.86
CA GLY A 680 -0.03 1.07 22.91
C GLY A 680 1.06 2.15 22.96
N PHE A 681 0.74 3.39 23.32
CA PHE A 681 1.68 4.51 23.20
C PHE A 681 2.40 4.82 24.52
N THR A 682 2.24 3.95 25.51
CA THR A 682 2.88 4.11 26.82
C THR A 682 3.50 2.80 27.30
N THR A 683 4.55 2.92 28.10
CA THR A 683 5.06 1.83 28.93
C THR A 683 4.90 2.19 30.39
N LEU A 684 4.70 1.18 31.23
CA LEU A 684 4.51 1.36 32.66
C LEU A 684 5.86 1.43 33.38
N LYS A 685 6.00 2.38 34.30
CA LYS A 685 7.13 2.48 35.22
C LYS A 685 6.62 2.51 36.66
N SER A 686 7.05 1.53 37.44
CA SER A 686 6.74 1.48 38.88
C SER A 686 7.73 2.32 39.67
N HIS A 687 7.20 3.11 40.60
CA HIS A 687 7.96 3.91 41.56
C HIS A 687 7.68 3.40 42.97
N HIS A 688 8.74 3.24 43.75
CA HIS A 688 8.66 2.81 45.15
C HIS A 688 9.72 3.57 45.95
N ILE A 689 9.30 4.62 46.62
CA ILE A 689 10.19 5.54 47.32
C ILE A 689 10.05 5.29 48.82
N ARG A 690 11.17 5.08 49.51
CA ARG A 690 11.21 5.16 50.97
C ARG A 690 11.46 6.60 51.37
N LEU A 691 10.58 7.19 52.16
CA LEU A 691 10.60 8.62 52.49
C LEU A 691 11.76 9.04 53.39
N LYS A 692 12.30 8.09 54.17
CA LYS A 692 13.45 8.32 55.05
C LYS A 692 14.55 7.31 54.75
N GLN A 693 15.75 7.84 54.47
CA GLN A 693 16.98 7.08 54.57
C GLN A 693 17.34 6.97 56.06
N GLY A 694 17.72 5.77 56.50
CA GLY A 694 17.88 5.42 57.92
C GLY A 694 18.83 6.34 58.69
#